data_AF-A0A7Y5QK69-F1
#
_entry.id   AF-A0A7Y5QK69-F1
#
_cell.length_a   1.000
_cell.length_b   1.000
_cell.length_c   1.000
_cell.angle_alpha   90.00
_cell.angle_beta   90.00
_cell.angle_gamma   90.00
#
_symmetry.space_group_name_H-M   'P 1'
#
loop_
_entity.id
_entity.type
_entity.pdbx_description
1 polymer ?
#
loop_
_entity_poly.entity_id
_entity_poly.type
_entity_poly.pdbx_seq_one_letter_code
_entity_poly.pdbx_strand_id
1 'polypeptide(L)'
;MYRSRRSLRRPRLRARRGVALVLTLMLTFAMGALAMGAIYLNSNGQLVGRMAEREKELRYAADAALQVGKSRLNNDPFAMPDSGYTMLVSDGAVLGADGQAIAGVRYNLWAGPTGSTTGQFGRFGSVVAEAIGPRGARFIRRLELQQESFARYAYWTNKETTPAGGTIYFANGDVLWGPVWSNDYITIHSSGATFNDDVTTAELINSPNYGTFKKGYTENANPITLPTITALSKLPGYASSGSLSFTPPTTGGATTVRMRAEFVAVDLNNDGDSTDVDEGFVRVYQANAGQEAWTRADWTTTKTSAVNCGDFHRVVVGGVASWKFFPAAVHGTTAAYAWARNLWIAGGMTATQANNHAGLTVQNIMSAALAGGQPAHRCFLGGDPHLVAIERNATGGNVTGQIGGDATTFTADATAGATRGHWKKWNGAVDPRLLLKRPYDASYLFPIYRGQNTGSKGVIYFNGTVMLSGVLRGRVTVYSSAFVVYGDDLRYATDPAGGVCNDMLGVIGTEDIVVADNAINTPQSANGIRNMDDTKDLYLHGVQMALSESFTVQNYDTGPIDANDCGTVNVGRGCLYMLGGLIQERRGAVGLTNGSGFLKRYSYDRCAVQIPPPYFPTTGRFLDNRYAELDPGQFNISQLFQSLSPNF
;
A
#
# COMPACT_ATOMS: atom_id res chain seq x y z
N MET A 1 74.36 -84.22 27.25
CA MET A 1 75.61 -84.25 26.48
C MET A 1 76.48 -83.06 26.87
N TYR A 2 77.80 -83.21 26.80
CA TYR A 2 78.85 -82.59 27.61
C TYR A 2 79.51 -81.34 26.94
N ARG A 3 79.89 -80.31 27.74
CA ARG A 3 80.94 -79.23 27.51
C ARG A 3 80.79 -78.32 26.25
N SER A 4 81.31 -77.09 26.15
CA SER A 4 82.56 -76.44 26.60
C SER A 4 82.52 -74.90 26.42
N ARG A 5 83.34 -74.18 27.20
CA ARG A 5 83.61 -72.72 27.21
C ARG A 5 84.20 -72.16 25.91
N ARG A 6 83.95 -70.87 25.64
CA ARG A 6 84.94 -69.94 25.02
C ARG A 6 84.73 -68.51 25.52
N SER A 7 85.83 -67.88 25.96
CA SER A 7 85.90 -66.49 26.42
C SER A 7 86.11 -65.53 25.24
N LEU A 8 85.49 -64.35 25.30
CA LEU A 8 85.78 -63.22 24.40
C LEU A 8 86.00 -61.94 25.23
N ARG A 9 87.17 -61.32 25.00
CA ARG A 9 87.64 -60.06 25.58
C ARG A 9 86.75 -58.89 25.17
N ARG A 10 86.43 -57.99 26.11
CA ARG A 10 85.84 -56.66 25.85
C ARG A 10 86.93 -55.61 25.60
N PRO A 11 86.74 -54.65 24.67
CA PRO A 11 87.66 -53.53 24.48
C PRO A 11 87.50 -52.48 25.59
N ARG A 12 88.62 -51.88 26.00
CA ARG A 12 88.65 -50.71 26.90
C ARG A 12 88.21 -49.44 26.16
N LEU A 13 87.15 -48.79 26.64
CA LEU A 13 86.78 -47.43 26.24
C LEU A 13 87.43 -46.42 27.20
N ARG A 14 88.20 -45.48 26.62
CA ARG A 14 88.83 -44.32 27.30
C ARG A 14 87.74 -43.37 27.82
N ALA A 15 87.82 -43.01 29.09
CA ALA A 15 86.98 -41.98 29.71
C ALA A 15 87.39 -40.57 29.22
N ARG A 16 86.51 -39.92 28.44
CA ARG A 16 86.58 -38.47 28.18
C ARG A 16 85.85 -37.74 29.32
N ARG A 17 86.59 -37.32 30.35
CA ARG A 17 86.10 -36.40 31.39
C ARG A 17 86.24 -34.96 30.85
N GLY A 18 85.12 -34.30 30.56
CA GLY A 18 85.09 -32.89 30.13
C GLY A 18 83.85 -32.48 29.32
N VAL A 19 83.26 -33.38 28.54
CA VAL A 19 82.11 -33.05 27.65
C VAL A 19 80.76 -33.32 28.30
N ALA A 20 80.68 -34.29 29.22
CA ALA A 20 79.41 -34.69 29.84
C ALA A 20 78.72 -33.57 30.64
N LEU A 21 79.48 -32.75 31.37
CA LEU A 21 78.94 -31.64 32.17
C LEU A 21 78.36 -30.52 31.30
N VAL A 22 79.03 -30.19 30.20
CA VAL A 22 78.56 -29.15 29.25
C VAL A 22 77.31 -29.62 28.52
N LEU A 23 77.27 -30.89 28.11
CA LEU A 23 76.11 -31.49 27.44
C LEU A 23 74.91 -31.61 28.38
N THR A 24 75.10 -31.98 29.65
CA THR A 24 74.00 -31.99 30.63
C THR A 24 73.51 -30.59 30.97
N LEU A 25 74.40 -29.59 31.11
CA LEU A 25 74.00 -28.18 31.30
C LEU A 25 73.22 -27.64 30.09
N MET A 26 73.68 -27.92 28.86
CA MET A 26 72.94 -27.52 27.65
C MET A 26 71.57 -28.21 27.58
N LEU A 27 71.49 -29.50 27.91
CA LEU A 27 70.22 -30.23 27.90
C LEU A 27 69.26 -29.71 28.98
N THR A 28 69.74 -29.40 30.18
CA THR A 28 68.91 -28.85 31.26
C THR A 28 68.46 -27.41 30.96
N PHE A 29 69.32 -26.58 30.35
CA PHE A 29 68.91 -25.26 29.86
C PHE A 29 67.87 -25.37 28.73
N ALA A 30 68.06 -26.29 27.78
CA ALA A 30 67.10 -26.53 26.70
C ALA A 30 65.75 -27.06 27.24
N MET A 31 65.76 -28.00 28.19
CA MET A 31 64.54 -28.49 28.85
C MET A 31 63.88 -27.42 29.72
N GLY A 32 64.65 -26.59 30.41
CA GLY A 32 64.15 -25.44 31.17
C GLY A 32 63.49 -24.39 30.27
N ALA A 33 64.10 -24.08 29.12
CA ALA A 33 63.54 -23.18 28.12
C ALA A 33 62.25 -23.73 27.47
N LEU A 34 62.22 -25.03 27.14
CA LEU A 34 61.02 -25.70 26.64
C LEU A 34 59.90 -25.75 27.68
N ALA A 35 60.23 -26.02 28.95
CA ALA A 35 59.26 -26.01 30.05
C ALA A 35 58.67 -24.60 30.28
N MET A 36 59.51 -23.56 30.28
CA MET A 36 59.04 -22.17 30.37
C MET A 36 58.18 -21.77 29.17
N GLY A 37 58.55 -22.18 27.96
CA GLY A 37 57.74 -21.96 26.75
C GLY A 37 56.38 -22.64 26.82
N ALA A 38 56.32 -23.88 27.32
CA ALA A 38 55.07 -24.62 27.51
C ALA A 38 54.16 -23.98 28.58
N ILE A 39 54.73 -23.52 29.69
CA ILE A 39 53.98 -22.81 30.74
C ILE A 39 53.39 -21.50 30.20
N TYR A 40 54.19 -20.73 29.46
CA TYR A 40 53.75 -19.46 28.87
C TYR A 40 52.65 -19.65 27.82
N LEU A 41 52.78 -20.66 26.96
CA LEU A 41 51.75 -21.01 25.97
C LEU A 41 50.45 -21.48 26.65
N ASN A 42 50.54 -22.28 27.71
CA ASN A 42 49.37 -22.74 28.44
C ASN A 42 48.71 -21.60 29.24
N SER A 43 49.49 -20.71 29.86
CA SER A 43 48.95 -19.54 30.56
C SER A 43 48.27 -18.57 29.60
N ASN A 44 48.88 -18.31 28.44
CA ASN A 44 48.29 -17.47 27.40
C ASN A 44 47.05 -18.14 26.79
N GLY A 45 47.07 -19.45 26.56
CA GLY A 45 45.91 -20.22 26.09
C GLY A 45 44.73 -20.13 27.06
N GLN A 46 44.99 -20.27 28.37
CA GLN A 46 43.96 -20.10 29.40
C GLN A 46 43.48 -18.64 29.54
N LEU A 47 44.34 -17.66 29.28
CA LEU A 47 43.96 -16.25 29.30
C LEU A 47 43.07 -15.91 28.10
N VAL A 48 43.48 -16.31 26.90
CA VAL A 48 42.72 -16.14 25.65
C VAL A 48 41.38 -16.86 25.74
N GLY A 49 41.35 -18.11 26.21
CA GLY A 49 40.11 -18.86 26.43
C GLY A 49 39.16 -18.16 27.40
N ARG A 50 39.66 -17.64 28.52
CA ARG A 50 38.85 -16.87 29.47
C ARG A 50 38.36 -15.54 28.90
N MET A 51 39.15 -14.86 28.06
CA MET A 51 38.71 -13.63 27.39
C MET A 51 37.61 -13.93 26.36
N ALA A 52 37.76 -14.99 25.57
CA ALA A 52 36.78 -15.39 24.55
C ALA A 52 35.43 -15.82 25.17
N GLU A 53 35.45 -16.62 26.24
CA GLU A 53 34.22 -16.99 26.97
C GLU A 53 33.51 -15.75 27.55
N ARG A 54 34.30 -14.78 28.03
CA ARG A 54 33.76 -13.55 28.61
C ARG A 54 33.19 -12.59 27.56
N GLU A 55 33.83 -12.51 26.40
CA GLU A 55 33.30 -11.78 25.26
C GLU A 55 31.94 -12.38 24.83
N LYS A 56 31.85 -13.71 24.76
CA LYS A 56 30.61 -14.43 24.44
C LYS A 56 29.51 -14.15 25.47
N GLU A 57 29.83 -14.16 26.76
CA GLU A 57 28.90 -13.82 27.84
C GLU A 57 28.34 -12.39 27.68
N LEU A 58 29.22 -11.41 27.43
CA LEU A 58 28.82 -10.02 27.21
C LEU A 58 28.00 -9.83 25.94
N ARG A 59 28.28 -10.60 24.89
CA ARG A 59 27.49 -10.61 23.66
C ARG A 59 26.06 -11.09 23.91
N TYR A 60 25.89 -12.19 24.64
CA TYR A 60 24.55 -12.67 25.00
C TYR A 60 23.81 -11.72 25.92
N ALA A 61 24.52 -11.09 26.87
CA ALA A 61 23.96 -10.05 27.73
C ALA A 61 23.46 -8.84 26.91
N ALA A 62 24.22 -8.38 25.92
CA ALA A 62 23.79 -7.31 25.03
C ALA A 62 22.58 -7.73 24.20
N ASP A 63 22.53 -8.96 23.69
CA ASP A 63 21.39 -9.47 22.92
C ASP A 63 20.10 -9.55 23.75
N ALA A 64 20.20 -10.05 24.98
CA ALA A 64 19.09 -10.06 25.92
C ALA A 64 18.59 -8.63 26.23
N ALA A 65 19.51 -7.70 26.47
CA ALA A 65 19.18 -6.29 26.72
C ALA A 65 18.49 -5.62 25.50
N LEU A 66 18.92 -5.92 24.28
CA LEU A 66 18.27 -5.43 23.05
C LEU A 66 16.82 -5.92 22.96
N GLN A 67 16.56 -7.18 23.28
CA GLN A 67 15.19 -7.72 23.28
C GLN A 67 14.32 -7.11 24.39
N VAL A 68 14.88 -6.84 25.57
CA VAL A 68 14.19 -6.07 26.61
C VAL A 68 13.82 -4.67 26.10
N GLY A 69 14.73 -4.00 25.39
CA GLY A 69 14.49 -2.68 24.81
C GLY A 69 13.37 -2.67 23.79
N LYS A 70 13.42 -3.59 22.82
CA LYS A 70 12.33 -3.78 21.84
C LYS A 70 11.00 -4.10 22.54
N SER A 71 11.00 -5.01 23.51
CA SER A 71 9.80 -5.35 24.28
C SER A 71 9.22 -4.13 24.98
N ARG A 72 10.05 -3.27 25.59
CA ARG A 72 9.59 -2.02 26.20
C ARG A 72 8.99 -1.09 25.16
N LEU A 73 9.67 -0.88 24.03
CA LEU A 73 9.17 -0.02 22.95
C LEU A 73 7.86 -0.52 22.34
N ASN A 74 7.64 -1.84 22.29
CA ASN A 74 6.40 -2.43 21.80
C ASN A 74 5.24 -2.37 22.82
N ASN A 75 5.55 -2.24 24.11
CA ASN A 75 4.55 -2.08 25.16
C ASN A 75 4.25 -0.60 25.48
N ASP A 76 5.24 0.27 25.28
CA ASP A 76 5.13 1.73 25.42
C ASP A 76 5.79 2.40 24.19
N PRO A 77 5.01 2.68 23.13
CA PRO A 77 5.51 3.37 21.94
C PRO A 77 6.01 4.79 22.22
N PHE A 78 5.60 5.43 23.33
CA PHE A 78 6.07 6.77 23.72
C PHE A 78 7.45 6.75 24.38
N ALA A 79 7.97 5.56 24.74
CA ALA A 79 9.32 5.42 25.24
C ALA A 79 10.40 5.74 24.19
N MET A 80 10.05 5.84 22.90
CA MET A 80 10.95 6.37 21.87
C MET A 80 10.71 7.88 21.65
N PRO A 81 11.73 8.73 21.81
CA PRO A 81 11.57 10.17 21.60
C PRO A 81 11.40 10.52 20.13
N ASP A 82 10.82 11.69 19.84
CA ASP A 82 10.63 12.17 18.47
C ASP A 82 11.92 12.61 17.77
N SER A 83 12.93 12.99 18.56
CA SER A 83 14.26 13.39 18.11
C SER A 83 15.32 13.03 19.16
N GLY A 84 16.58 12.94 18.75
CA GLY A 84 17.69 12.62 19.67
C GLY A 84 17.64 11.18 20.15
N TYR A 85 17.82 10.97 21.46
CA TYR A 85 17.77 9.64 22.09
C TYR A 85 17.38 9.76 23.56
N THR A 86 16.89 8.65 24.13
CA THR A 86 16.58 8.51 25.55
C THR A 86 17.25 7.26 26.13
N MET A 87 17.49 7.27 27.43
CA MET A 87 17.98 6.11 28.18
C MET A 87 16.78 5.33 28.71
N LEU A 88 16.59 4.10 28.25
CA LEU A 88 15.52 3.21 28.66
C LEU A 88 15.84 2.46 29.95
N VAL A 89 17.11 2.09 30.13
CA VAL A 89 17.62 1.40 31.32
C VAL A 89 19.01 1.93 31.63
N SER A 90 19.23 2.27 32.89
CA SER A 90 20.54 2.55 33.44
C SER A 90 20.91 1.44 34.41
N ASP A 91 22.10 0.87 34.26
CA ASP A 91 22.72 -0.02 35.24
C ASP A 91 21.87 -1.28 35.59
N GLY A 92 21.17 -1.80 34.58
CA GLY A 92 20.24 -2.92 34.70
C GLY A 92 20.94 -4.26 34.91
N ALA A 93 20.29 -5.18 35.62
CA ALA A 93 20.79 -6.55 35.79
C ALA A 93 20.35 -7.44 34.63
N VAL A 94 21.27 -8.23 34.08
CA VAL A 94 20.94 -9.28 33.11
C VAL A 94 20.48 -10.51 33.89
N LEU A 95 19.32 -11.06 33.56
CA LEU A 95 18.77 -12.23 34.24
C LEU A 95 19.12 -13.53 33.49
N GLY A 96 19.47 -14.56 34.25
CA GLY A 96 19.61 -15.93 33.77
C GLY A 96 18.24 -16.61 33.56
N ALA A 97 18.27 -17.82 33.01
CA ALA A 97 17.06 -18.63 32.81
C ALA A 97 16.33 -19.01 34.12
N ASP A 98 17.05 -18.97 35.24
CA ASP A 98 16.54 -19.15 36.61
C ASP A 98 15.93 -17.87 37.20
N GLY A 99 15.89 -16.78 36.44
CA GLY A 99 15.42 -15.47 36.89
C GLY A 99 16.38 -14.74 37.83
N GLN A 100 17.57 -15.28 38.10
CA GLN A 100 18.56 -14.64 38.96
C GLN A 100 19.48 -13.73 38.16
N ALA A 101 19.98 -12.67 38.79
CA ALA A 101 20.92 -11.76 38.15
C ALA A 101 22.27 -12.45 37.90
N ILE A 102 22.81 -12.32 36.69
CA ILE A 102 24.15 -12.79 36.36
C ILE A 102 25.15 -11.90 37.09
N ALA A 103 25.92 -12.51 38.00
CA ALA A 103 26.78 -11.78 38.91
C ALA A 103 27.84 -10.94 38.18
N GLY A 104 27.80 -9.63 38.40
CA GLY A 104 28.79 -8.68 37.88
C GLY A 104 28.63 -8.32 36.39
N VAL A 105 27.56 -8.75 35.73
CA VAL A 105 27.18 -8.31 34.38
C VAL A 105 25.99 -7.36 34.47
N ARG A 106 26.15 -6.15 33.96
CA ARG A 106 25.12 -5.10 33.94
C ARG A 106 24.92 -4.59 32.53
N TYR A 107 23.84 -3.87 32.27
CA TYR A 107 23.64 -3.23 30.98
C TYR A 107 23.01 -1.85 31.06
N ASN A 108 23.40 -1.01 30.11
CA ASN A 108 22.71 0.22 29.79
C ASN A 108 21.96 0.06 28.47
N LEU A 109 20.85 0.76 28.33
CA LEU A 109 19.98 0.67 27.17
C LEU A 109 19.51 2.05 26.76
N TRP A 110 19.65 2.36 25.47
CA TRP A 110 19.17 3.60 24.87
C TRP A 110 18.30 3.30 23.66
N ALA A 111 17.39 4.22 23.36
CA ALA A 111 16.60 4.20 22.15
C ALA A 111 16.49 5.60 21.53
N GLY A 112 16.44 5.67 20.21
CA GLY A 112 16.22 6.91 19.48
C GLY A 112 15.87 6.65 18.02
N PRO A 113 15.24 7.63 17.34
CA PRO A 113 14.97 7.55 15.91
C PRO A 113 16.27 7.50 15.11
N THR A 114 16.24 6.77 14.01
CA THR A 114 17.33 6.64 13.02
C THR A 114 16.78 6.78 11.62
N GLY A 115 17.59 7.25 10.66
CA GLY A 115 17.16 7.46 9.27
C GLY A 115 17.37 6.24 8.38
N SER A 116 16.46 6.03 7.41
CA SER A 116 16.76 5.29 6.19
C SER A 116 17.20 6.26 5.10
N THR A 117 18.36 5.99 4.50
CA THR A 117 18.94 6.75 3.38
C THR A 117 18.30 6.43 2.03
N THR A 118 17.29 5.56 1.97
CA THR A 118 16.78 4.97 0.71
C THR A 118 15.38 5.44 0.28
N GLY A 119 14.76 6.38 1.00
CA GLY A 119 13.46 6.93 0.60
C GLY A 119 12.26 5.99 0.83
N GLN A 120 12.43 4.90 1.59
CA GLN A 120 11.33 4.13 2.17
C GLN A 120 10.84 4.81 3.45
N PHE A 121 9.52 4.94 3.61
CA PHE A 121 8.96 5.32 4.91
C PHE A 121 8.78 4.10 5.81
N GLY A 122 9.24 4.30 7.02
CA GLY A 122 9.14 3.50 8.22
C GLY A 122 9.92 4.31 9.26
N ARG A 123 9.41 4.48 10.48
CA ARG A 123 10.24 5.05 11.55
C ARG A 123 11.30 4.00 11.86
N PHE A 124 12.52 4.21 11.35
CA PHE A 124 13.63 3.39 11.80
C PHE A 124 13.99 3.89 13.19
N GLY A 125 14.06 2.98 14.15
CA GLY A 125 14.56 3.26 15.49
C GLY A 125 15.84 2.49 15.68
N SER A 126 16.69 2.92 16.60
CA SER A 126 17.77 2.06 17.08
C SER A 126 17.65 1.89 18.57
N VAL A 127 17.75 0.65 19.02
CA VAL A 127 18.04 0.29 20.41
C VAL A 127 19.53 -0.02 20.50
N VAL A 128 20.21 0.60 21.44
CA VAL A 128 21.63 0.39 21.68
C VAL A 128 21.79 -0.19 23.08
N ALA A 129 22.35 -1.39 23.16
CA ALA A 129 22.68 -2.03 24.42
C ALA A 129 24.20 -2.00 24.64
N GLU A 130 24.60 -1.60 25.84
CA GLU A 130 25.96 -1.72 26.34
C GLU A 130 25.95 -2.72 27.49
N ALA A 131 26.55 -3.90 27.29
CA ALA A 131 26.80 -4.86 28.35
C ALA A 131 28.15 -4.56 29.01
N ILE A 132 28.15 -4.49 30.33
CA ILE A 132 29.30 -4.15 31.17
C ILE A 132 29.60 -5.35 32.08
N GLY A 133 30.77 -5.95 31.87
CA GLY A 133 31.25 -7.08 32.66
C GLY A 133 32.03 -6.65 33.90
N PRO A 134 32.37 -7.62 34.78
CA PRO A 134 33.12 -7.32 35.99
C PRO A 134 34.50 -6.74 35.65
N ARG A 135 34.91 -5.65 36.29
CA ARG A 135 36.15 -4.89 36.00
C ARG A 135 36.11 -4.03 34.72
N GLY A 136 34.92 -3.71 34.19
CA GLY A 136 34.74 -2.67 33.17
C GLY A 136 34.92 -3.11 31.71
N ALA A 137 34.98 -4.42 31.43
CA ALA A 137 34.91 -4.92 30.06
C ALA A 137 33.53 -4.55 29.46
N ARG A 138 33.51 -4.08 28.22
CA ARG A 138 32.29 -3.57 27.56
C ARG A 138 32.07 -4.29 26.24
N PHE A 139 30.82 -4.59 25.94
CA PHE A 139 30.37 -5.05 24.62
C PHE A 139 29.15 -4.23 24.23
N ILE A 140 29.14 -3.71 23.01
CA ILE A 140 28.12 -2.75 22.58
C ILE A 140 27.52 -3.22 21.27
N ARG A 141 26.19 -3.31 21.25
CA ARG A 141 25.44 -3.74 20.08
C ARG A 141 24.27 -2.82 19.83
N ARG A 142 24.04 -2.52 18.55
CA ARG A 142 22.89 -1.79 18.06
C ARG A 142 21.94 -2.76 17.36
N LEU A 143 20.66 -2.66 17.69
CA LEU A 143 19.57 -3.22 16.91
C LEU A 143 18.82 -2.07 16.26
N GLU A 144 18.89 -2.00 14.94
CA GLU A 144 17.99 -1.19 14.15
C GLU A 144 16.62 -1.88 14.07
N LEU A 145 15.60 -1.12 14.38
CA LEU A 145 14.20 -1.51 14.38
C LEU A 145 13.50 -0.79 13.23
N GLN A 146 12.52 -1.47 12.63
CA GLN A 146 11.58 -0.87 11.70
C GLN A 146 10.18 -0.91 12.31
N GLN A 147 9.43 0.18 12.23
CA GLN A 147 8.02 0.15 12.59
C GLN A 147 7.22 -0.65 11.56
N GLU A 148 6.40 -1.57 12.04
CA GLU A 148 5.48 -2.35 11.23
C GLU A 148 4.42 -1.44 10.63
N SER A 149 4.26 -1.49 9.30
CA SER A 149 3.19 -0.79 8.61
C SER A 149 1.85 -1.49 8.81
N PHE A 150 0.76 -0.72 8.92
CA PHE A 150 -0.59 -1.28 8.83
C PHE A 150 -0.84 -2.02 7.51
N ALA A 151 -0.08 -1.71 6.47
CA ALA A 151 -0.11 -2.38 5.17
C ALA A 151 0.27 -3.87 5.22
N ARG A 152 0.81 -4.36 6.34
CA ARG A 152 1.01 -5.80 6.57
C ARG A 152 -0.31 -6.58 6.59
N TYR A 153 -1.40 -5.97 7.07
CA TYR A 153 -2.65 -6.70 7.25
C TYR A 153 -3.46 -6.76 5.96
N ALA A 154 -3.92 -7.96 5.62
CA ALA A 154 -4.97 -8.14 4.63
C ALA A 154 -6.30 -7.62 5.16
N TYR A 155 -6.52 -7.83 6.46
CA TYR A 155 -7.70 -7.38 7.16
C TYR A 155 -7.33 -6.95 8.58
N TRP A 156 -7.68 -5.72 8.92
CA TRP A 156 -7.53 -5.13 10.24
C TRP A 156 -8.83 -4.39 10.59
N THR A 157 -9.40 -4.66 11.76
CA THR A 157 -10.51 -3.85 12.28
C THR A 157 -10.35 -3.49 13.75
N ASN A 158 -10.92 -2.35 14.16
CA ASN A 158 -11.06 -2.04 15.58
C ASN A 158 -12.33 -2.67 16.17
N LYS A 159 -13.42 -2.76 15.38
CA LYS A 159 -14.73 -3.28 15.81
C LYS A 159 -15.36 -4.21 14.77
N GLU A 160 -15.91 -5.33 15.23
CA GLU A 160 -16.62 -6.35 14.43
C GLU A 160 -18.14 -6.32 14.64
N THR A 161 -18.64 -5.20 15.17
CA THR A 161 -20.07 -4.92 15.29
C THR A 161 -20.49 -3.86 14.28
N THR A 162 -21.76 -3.82 13.89
CA THR A 162 -22.34 -2.71 13.13
C THR A 162 -22.60 -1.51 14.06
N PRO A 163 -22.87 -0.30 13.53
CA PRO A 163 -23.24 0.85 14.36
C PRO A 163 -24.50 0.61 15.19
N ALA A 164 -25.41 -0.21 14.68
CA ALA A 164 -26.62 -0.65 15.37
C ALA A 164 -26.37 -1.78 16.39
N GLY A 165 -25.11 -2.20 16.60
CA GLY A 165 -24.72 -3.21 17.58
C GLY A 165 -24.85 -4.67 17.10
N GLY A 166 -25.26 -4.91 15.85
CA GLY A 166 -25.32 -6.27 15.30
C GLY A 166 -23.92 -6.85 15.05
N THR A 167 -23.68 -8.10 15.45
CA THR A 167 -22.43 -8.82 15.19
C THR A 167 -22.24 -9.08 13.70
N ILE A 168 -21.02 -8.88 13.22
CA ILE A 168 -20.65 -9.22 11.84
C ILE A 168 -19.86 -10.54 11.85
N TYR A 169 -20.21 -11.41 10.92
CA TYR A 169 -19.66 -12.76 10.85
C TYR A 169 -18.71 -12.88 9.65
N PHE A 170 -17.62 -13.63 9.83
CA PHE A 170 -16.98 -14.33 8.73
C PHE A 170 -17.86 -15.53 8.37
N ALA A 171 -18.31 -15.60 7.12
CA ALA A 171 -19.38 -16.51 6.71
C ALA A 171 -19.24 -16.94 5.25
N ASN A 172 -20.14 -17.82 4.79
CA ASN A 172 -20.28 -18.27 3.40
C ASN A 172 -18.97 -18.78 2.76
N GLY A 173 -18.10 -19.41 3.54
CA GLY A 173 -16.82 -19.90 3.05
C GLY A 173 -15.84 -18.77 2.73
N ASP A 174 -15.93 -17.62 3.41
CA ASP A 174 -14.96 -16.52 3.32
C ASP A 174 -13.53 -17.07 3.31
N VAL A 175 -12.71 -16.63 2.35
CA VAL A 175 -11.30 -17.03 2.26
C VAL A 175 -10.45 -15.79 2.35
N LEU A 176 -9.62 -15.71 3.38
CA LEU A 176 -8.67 -14.63 3.58
C LEU A 176 -7.25 -15.13 3.35
N TRP A 177 -6.55 -14.42 2.49
CA TRP A 177 -5.12 -14.55 2.26
C TRP A 177 -4.43 -13.41 2.99
N GLY A 178 -3.30 -13.67 3.65
CA GLY A 178 -2.56 -12.68 4.42
C GLY A 178 -3.05 -12.48 5.87
N PRO A 179 -2.30 -11.71 6.68
CA PRO A 179 -2.55 -11.57 8.12
C PRO A 179 -3.87 -10.90 8.44
N VAL A 180 -4.56 -11.41 9.46
CA VAL A 180 -5.85 -10.90 9.96
C VAL A 180 -5.70 -10.42 11.40
N TRP A 181 -6.22 -9.23 11.68
CA TRP A 181 -6.25 -8.63 13.00
C TRP A 181 -7.63 -8.05 13.33
N SER A 182 -8.07 -8.23 14.58
CA SER A 182 -9.20 -7.49 15.15
C SER A 182 -8.88 -7.05 16.57
N ASN A 183 -9.20 -5.81 16.95
CA ASN A 183 -9.21 -5.43 18.37
C ASN A 183 -10.47 -5.92 19.10
N ASP A 184 -11.43 -6.52 18.38
CA ASP A 184 -12.72 -6.99 18.87
C ASP A 184 -12.87 -8.51 18.61
N TYR A 185 -13.96 -9.11 19.08
CA TYR A 185 -14.27 -10.52 18.87
C TYR A 185 -14.33 -10.87 17.38
N ILE A 186 -13.56 -11.87 16.95
CA ILE A 186 -13.72 -12.44 15.61
C ILE A 186 -14.79 -13.53 15.70
N THR A 187 -15.92 -13.32 15.01
CA THR A 187 -17.04 -14.29 15.04
C THR A 187 -17.17 -15.02 13.71
N ILE A 188 -17.23 -16.35 13.76
CA ILE A 188 -17.31 -17.21 12.57
C ILE A 188 -18.68 -17.91 12.52
N HIS A 189 -19.38 -17.78 11.40
CA HIS A 189 -20.67 -18.41 11.17
C HIS A 189 -20.52 -19.89 10.79
N SER A 190 -21.56 -20.71 11.00
CA SER A 190 -21.54 -22.16 10.73
C SER A 190 -21.30 -22.55 9.27
N SER A 191 -21.50 -21.62 8.34
CA SER A 191 -21.13 -21.75 6.92
C SER A 191 -19.60 -21.77 6.67
N GLY A 192 -18.81 -21.44 7.69
CA GLY A 192 -17.36 -21.53 7.70
C GLY A 192 -16.60 -20.35 7.10
N ALA A 193 -15.32 -20.26 7.46
CA ALA A 193 -14.33 -19.34 6.92
C ALA A 193 -12.91 -19.96 6.95
N THR A 194 -12.04 -19.59 6.01
CA THR A 194 -10.65 -20.08 5.91
C THR A 194 -9.67 -18.92 5.98
N PHE A 195 -8.70 -19.03 6.90
CA PHE A 195 -7.62 -18.07 7.10
C PHE A 195 -6.29 -18.74 6.75
N ASN A 196 -5.61 -18.23 5.71
CA ASN A 196 -4.38 -18.82 5.19
C ASN A 196 -3.09 -18.31 5.88
N ASP A 197 -3.22 -17.30 6.75
CA ASP A 197 -2.10 -16.69 7.47
C ASP A 197 -2.45 -16.50 8.97
N ASP A 198 -1.57 -15.81 9.70
CA ASP A 198 -1.74 -15.52 11.12
C ASP A 198 -3.05 -14.76 11.37
N VAL A 199 -3.85 -15.26 12.33
CA VAL A 199 -5.05 -14.58 12.82
C VAL A 199 -4.80 -14.15 14.27
N THR A 200 -4.95 -12.87 14.55
CA THR A 200 -4.83 -12.36 15.93
C THR A 200 -6.04 -11.52 16.32
N THR A 201 -6.51 -11.67 17.55
CA THR A 201 -7.49 -10.75 18.14
C THR A 201 -7.04 -10.28 19.53
N ALA A 202 -7.43 -9.06 19.89
CA ALA A 202 -7.29 -8.57 21.26
C ALA A 202 -8.33 -9.15 22.23
N GLU A 203 -9.39 -9.75 21.69
CA GLU A 203 -10.46 -10.43 22.42
C GLU A 203 -10.37 -11.94 22.14
N LEU A 204 -11.51 -12.60 21.95
CA LEU A 204 -11.63 -14.03 21.65
C LEU A 204 -12.18 -14.29 20.25
N ILE A 205 -11.95 -15.49 19.74
CA ILE A 205 -12.56 -16.02 18.53
C ILE A 205 -13.82 -16.80 18.93
N ASN A 206 -14.97 -16.33 18.48
CA ASN A 206 -16.24 -17.00 18.69
C ASN A 206 -16.48 -18.06 17.61
N SER A 207 -16.82 -19.27 18.05
CA SER A 207 -17.06 -20.45 17.21
C SER A 207 -15.86 -20.84 16.31
N PRO A 208 -14.65 -21.01 16.88
CA PRO A 208 -13.44 -21.32 16.11
C PRO A 208 -13.53 -22.64 15.35
N ASN A 209 -14.41 -23.57 15.77
CA ASN A 209 -14.66 -24.84 15.08
C ASN A 209 -15.22 -24.68 13.66
N TYR A 210 -15.79 -23.51 13.32
CA TYR A 210 -16.20 -23.20 11.95
C TYR A 210 -15.09 -22.52 11.13
N GLY A 211 -13.98 -22.16 11.77
CA GLY A 211 -12.80 -21.59 11.13
C GLY A 211 -11.76 -22.65 10.74
N THR A 212 -11.12 -22.45 9.59
CA THR A 212 -9.89 -23.18 9.23
C THR A 212 -8.70 -22.23 9.35
N PHE A 213 -7.84 -22.44 10.35
CA PHE A 213 -6.66 -21.60 10.62
C PHE A 213 -5.37 -22.30 10.17
N LYS A 214 -4.82 -21.93 9.02
CA LYS A 214 -3.65 -22.62 8.45
C LYS A 214 -2.36 -22.40 9.25
N LYS A 215 -2.20 -21.24 9.91
CA LYS A 215 -1.07 -20.91 10.78
C LYS A 215 -1.43 -20.81 12.27
N GLY A 216 -2.65 -21.21 12.63
CA GLY A 216 -3.18 -21.01 13.97
C GLY A 216 -3.68 -19.59 14.21
N TYR A 217 -4.02 -19.29 15.46
CA TYR A 217 -4.51 -17.99 15.88
C TYR A 217 -3.99 -17.60 17.27
N THR A 218 -4.04 -16.31 17.59
CA THR A 218 -3.70 -15.73 18.90
C THR A 218 -4.86 -14.91 19.43
N GLU A 219 -5.23 -15.10 20.68
CA GLU A 219 -6.28 -14.36 21.40
C GLU A 219 -5.67 -13.55 22.55
N ASN A 220 -6.43 -12.57 23.07
CA ASN A 220 -6.01 -11.70 24.18
C ASN A 220 -4.69 -10.96 23.91
N ALA A 221 -4.42 -10.60 22.64
CA ALA A 221 -3.27 -9.80 22.29
C ALA A 221 -3.48 -8.33 22.69
N ASN A 222 -2.41 -7.57 22.93
CA ASN A 222 -2.54 -6.14 23.18
C ASN A 222 -3.15 -5.44 21.95
N PRO A 223 -4.23 -4.62 22.10
CA PRO A 223 -4.83 -3.89 20.99
C PRO A 223 -3.82 -3.04 20.22
N ILE A 224 -4.05 -2.87 18.92
CA ILE A 224 -3.31 -1.93 18.07
C ILE A 224 -4.16 -0.69 17.90
N THR A 225 -3.68 0.50 18.25
CA THR A 225 -4.47 1.72 18.06
C THR A 225 -4.31 2.24 16.63
N LEU A 226 -5.42 2.61 15.98
CA LEU A 226 -5.39 3.34 14.71
C LEU A 226 -4.61 4.65 14.84
N PRO A 227 -3.96 5.13 13.75
CA PRO A 227 -3.23 6.38 13.79
C PRO A 227 -4.16 7.57 14.06
N THR A 228 -3.67 8.53 14.84
CA THR A 228 -4.39 9.79 15.08
C THR A 228 -4.17 10.76 13.91
N ILE A 229 -5.08 11.72 13.74
CA ILE A 229 -4.92 12.80 12.73
C ILE A 229 -3.59 13.55 12.91
N THR A 230 -3.13 13.71 14.16
CA THR A 230 -1.81 14.30 14.47
C THR A 230 -0.67 13.51 13.84
N ALA A 231 -0.74 12.18 13.82
CA ALA A 231 0.26 11.33 13.18
C ALA A 231 0.33 11.57 11.65
N LEU A 232 -0.77 12.01 11.03
CA LEU A 232 -0.87 12.26 9.58
C LEU A 232 -0.52 13.70 9.18
N SER A 233 -0.28 14.60 10.15
CA SER A 233 -0.05 16.04 9.92
C SER A 233 1.14 16.38 9.00
N LYS A 234 2.07 15.44 8.81
CA LYS A 234 3.24 15.60 7.92
C LYS A 234 2.91 15.35 6.44
N LEU A 235 1.89 14.54 6.14
CA LEU A 235 1.54 14.13 4.78
C LEU A 235 1.21 15.32 3.85
N PRO A 236 0.45 16.35 4.29
CA PRO A 236 0.22 17.54 3.47
C PRO A 236 1.51 18.25 3.06
N GLY A 237 2.51 18.32 3.95
CA GLY A 237 3.81 18.92 3.66
C GLY A 237 4.58 18.15 2.57
N TYR A 238 4.57 16.81 2.65
CA TYR A 238 5.20 15.95 1.64
C TYR A 238 4.51 16.02 0.28
N ALA A 239 3.18 16.11 0.26
CA ALA A 239 2.42 16.29 -0.98
C ALA A 239 2.69 17.67 -1.61
N SER A 240 2.76 18.71 -0.78
CA SER A 240 2.97 20.10 -1.23
C SER A 240 4.33 20.28 -1.91
N SER A 241 5.38 19.56 -1.51
CA SER A 241 6.69 19.68 -2.15
C SER A 241 6.68 19.25 -3.62
N GLY A 242 5.76 18.36 -4.02
CA GLY A 242 5.58 17.91 -5.40
C GLY A 242 4.40 18.57 -6.12
N SER A 243 3.78 19.61 -5.54
CA SER A 243 2.50 20.18 -6.01
C SER A 243 1.38 19.14 -6.15
N LEU A 244 1.35 18.15 -5.25
CA LEU A 244 0.35 17.07 -5.17
C LEU A 244 -0.61 17.27 -3.97
N SER A 245 -0.73 18.51 -3.50
CA SER A 245 -1.62 18.92 -2.42
C SER A 245 -2.78 19.73 -3.00
N PHE A 246 -3.99 19.23 -2.84
CA PHE A 246 -5.20 19.79 -3.44
C PHE A 246 -6.25 20.10 -2.37
N THR A 247 -7.11 21.07 -2.64
CA THR A 247 -8.25 21.42 -1.78
C THR A 247 -9.54 21.15 -2.56
N PRO A 248 -10.15 19.97 -2.40
CA PRO A 248 -11.50 19.71 -2.88
C PRO A 248 -12.49 20.79 -2.41
N PRO A 249 -13.50 21.14 -3.23
CA PRO A 249 -14.50 22.15 -2.85
C PRO A 249 -15.53 21.61 -1.83
N THR A 250 -15.46 20.34 -1.46
CA THR A 250 -16.44 19.65 -0.62
C THR A 250 -15.71 18.80 0.42
N THR A 251 -16.18 18.85 1.66
CA THR A 251 -15.74 17.98 2.77
C THR A 251 -16.88 17.04 3.23
N GLY A 252 -18.01 17.05 2.53
CA GLY A 252 -19.18 16.22 2.85
C GLY A 252 -19.01 14.77 2.41
N GLY A 253 -20.03 13.95 2.67
CA GLY A 253 -20.02 12.52 2.35
C GLY A 253 -19.92 12.21 0.85
N ALA A 254 -19.88 10.91 0.54
CA ALA A 254 -19.62 10.40 -0.81
C ALA A 254 -20.56 10.94 -1.91
N THR A 255 -21.82 11.28 -1.58
CA THR A 255 -22.77 11.84 -2.57
C THR A 255 -22.44 13.27 -3.01
N THR A 256 -21.61 13.99 -2.27
CA THR A 256 -21.28 15.40 -2.50
C THR A 256 -19.96 15.62 -3.23
N VAL A 257 -19.26 14.55 -3.61
CA VAL A 257 -17.92 14.66 -4.18
C VAL A 257 -17.89 15.46 -5.48
N ARG A 258 -16.97 16.43 -5.55
CA ARG A 258 -16.77 17.33 -6.70
C ARG A 258 -15.33 17.42 -7.19
N MET A 259 -14.41 16.70 -6.56
CA MET A 259 -13.04 16.56 -7.04
C MET A 259 -12.76 15.09 -7.31
N ARG A 260 -12.20 14.80 -8.48
CA ARG A 260 -11.79 13.47 -8.91
C ARG A 260 -10.29 13.46 -9.19
N ALA A 261 -9.59 12.46 -8.70
CA ALA A 261 -8.24 12.13 -9.12
C ALA A 261 -8.27 10.85 -9.95
N GLU A 262 -7.65 10.91 -11.11
CA GLU A 262 -7.55 9.79 -12.02
C GLU A 262 -6.08 9.45 -12.24
N PHE A 263 -5.71 8.21 -11.92
CA PHE A 263 -4.40 7.69 -12.21
C PHE A 263 -4.31 7.27 -13.67
N VAL A 264 -3.20 7.64 -14.31
CA VAL A 264 -2.97 7.41 -15.73
C VAL A 264 -1.58 6.83 -15.90
N ALA A 265 -1.50 5.64 -16.49
CA ALA A 265 -0.25 5.01 -16.91
C ALA A 265 -0.07 5.21 -18.42
N VAL A 266 1.09 5.70 -18.84
CA VAL A 266 1.37 6.05 -20.25
C VAL A 266 2.68 5.42 -20.70
N ASP A 267 2.60 4.53 -21.69
CA ASP A 267 3.74 4.01 -22.46
C ASP A 267 4.52 5.17 -23.12
N LEU A 268 5.58 5.63 -22.48
CA LEU A 268 6.43 6.73 -22.93
C LEU A 268 7.53 6.25 -23.88
N ASN A 269 7.95 4.99 -23.78
CA ASN A 269 9.11 4.46 -24.51
C ASN A 269 8.71 3.71 -25.82
N ASN A 270 7.43 3.40 -26.01
CA ASN A 270 6.83 2.59 -27.09
C ASN A 270 7.17 1.09 -27.07
N ASP A 271 7.39 0.49 -25.91
CA ASP A 271 7.63 -0.95 -25.79
C ASP A 271 6.34 -1.78 -25.77
N GLY A 272 5.18 -1.13 -25.67
CA GLY A 272 3.86 -1.77 -25.71
C GLY A 272 3.24 -2.00 -24.33
N ASP A 273 3.86 -1.55 -23.25
CA ASP A 273 3.27 -1.52 -21.92
C ASP A 273 3.47 -0.17 -21.21
N SER A 274 2.80 0.02 -20.06
CA SER A 274 2.95 1.24 -19.24
C SER A 274 3.57 0.90 -17.87
N THR A 275 4.57 0.01 -17.87
CA THR A 275 5.16 -0.59 -16.67
C THR A 275 6.57 -0.09 -16.34
N ASP A 276 7.01 1.04 -16.90
CA ASP A 276 8.25 1.70 -16.50
C ASP A 276 8.06 2.69 -15.34
N VAL A 277 9.14 2.99 -14.62
CA VAL A 277 9.11 3.80 -13.39
C VAL A 277 8.64 5.24 -13.62
N ASP A 278 8.80 5.79 -14.83
CA ASP A 278 8.52 7.17 -15.21
C ASP A 278 7.23 7.33 -16.03
N GLU A 279 6.37 6.31 -16.03
CA GLU A 279 5.13 6.25 -16.83
C GLU A 279 3.86 6.50 -16.00
N GLY A 280 4.03 6.81 -14.71
CA GLY A 280 2.95 7.04 -13.76
C GLY A 280 2.60 8.49 -13.54
N PHE A 281 1.34 8.82 -13.81
CA PHE A 281 0.78 10.16 -13.67
C PHE A 281 -0.54 10.15 -12.90
N VAL A 282 -0.91 11.31 -12.35
CA VAL A 282 -2.26 11.59 -11.85
C VAL A 282 -2.78 12.87 -12.50
N ARG A 283 -4.05 12.90 -12.87
CA ARG A 283 -4.74 14.16 -13.26
C ARG A 283 -5.91 14.41 -12.32
N VAL A 284 -6.21 15.68 -12.05
CA VAL A 284 -7.21 16.09 -11.06
C VAL A 284 -8.28 16.96 -11.70
N TYR A 285 -9.52 16.50 -11.69
CA TYR A 285 -10.69 17.22 -12.18
C TYR A 285 -11.48 17.83 -11.02
N GLN A 286 -11.93 19.07 -11.17
CA GLN A 286 -12.79 19.76 -10.22
C GLN A 286 -14.07 20.24 -10.91
N ALA A 287 -15.21 19.71 -10.47
CA ALA A 287 -16.52 20.08 -10.98
C ALA A 287 -17.01 21.43 -10.39
N ASN A 288 -17.88 22.12 -11.12
CA ASN A 288 -18.56 23.36 -10.71
C ASN A 288 -19.65 23.06 -9.66
N ALA A 289 -20.17 24.10 -9.00
CA ALA A 289 -21.20 23.93 -7.97
C ALA A 289 -22.48 23.30 -8.56
N GLY A 290 -23.08 22.34 -7.84
CA GLY A 290 -24.26 21.61 -8.31
C GLY A 290 -23.95 20.51 -9.34
N GLN A 291 -22.68 20.13 -9.52
CA GLN A 291 -22.23 19.11 -10.48
C GLN A 291 -21.77 17.81 -9.78
N GLU A 292 -22.32 17.51 -8.61
CA GLU A 292 -22.03 16.29 -7.85
C GLU A 292 -22.42 15.04 -8.66
N ALA A 293 -23.67 15.00 -9.17
CA ALA A 293 -24.18 13.92 -10.01
C ALA A 293 -23.38 13.74 -11.32
N TRP A 294 -22.93 14.86 -11.90
CA TRP A 294 -22.04 14.85 -13.07
C TRP A 294 -20.70 14.19 -12.77
N THR A 295 -20.09 14.54 -11.63
CA THR A 295 -18.79 14.01 -11.22
C THR A 295 -18.87 12.50 -11.04
N ARG A 296 -19.92 12.04 -10.36
CA ARG A 296 -20.15 10.64 -10.00
C ARG A 296 -20.72 9.78 -11.12
N ALA A 297 -21.25 10.37 -12.19
CA ALA A 297 -22.04 9.69 -13.21
C ALA A 297 -23.31 9.02 -12.65
N ASP A 298 -24.09 9.77 -11.86
CA ASP A 298 -25.33 9.26 -11.27
C ASP A 298 -26.36 8.92 -12.37
N TRP A 299 -27.05 7.79 -12.22
CA TRP A 299 -28.05 7.35 -13.19
C TRP A 299 -29.31 8.22 -13.15
N THR A 300 -29.91 8.44 -14.32
CA THR A 300 -31.21 9.08 -14.46
C THR A 300 -31.93 8.59 -15.71
N THR A 301 -33.25 8.43 -15.61
CA THR A 301 -34.12 8.11 -16.75
C THR A 301 -34.61 9.37 -17.48
N THR A 302 -34.38 10.55 -16.91
CA THR A 302 -34.72 11.82 -17.52
C THR A 302 -33.67 12.20 -18.55
N LYS A 303 -34.08 12.19 -19.82
CA LYS A 303 -33.18 12.37 -20.97
C LYS A 303 -32.33 13.62 -20.91
N THR A 304 -32.93 14.77 -20.57
CA THR A 304 -32.23 16.07 -20.51
C THR A 304 -31.14 16.14 -19.43
N SER A 305 -31.21 15.30 -18.40
CA SER A 305 -30.21 15.20 -17.34
C SER A 305 -29.29 13.98 -17.48
N ALA A 306 -29.53 13.09 -18.45
CA ALA A 306 -28.68 11.93 -18.73
C ALA A 306 -27.42 12.35 -19.53
N VAL A 307 -26.50 13.00 -18.82
CA VAL A 307 -25.35 13.70 -19.41
C VAL A 307 -24.04 12.91 -19.38
N ASN A 308 -23.98 11.85 -18.58
CA ASN A 308 -22.81 10.98 -18.46
C ASN A 308 -22.95 9.67 -19.27
N CYS A 309 -24.19 9.28 -19.59
CA CYS A 309 -24.53 7.99 -20.19
C CYS A 309 -25.09 8.18 -21.60
N GLY A 310 -24.74 7.29 -22.52
CA GLY A 310 -25.19 7.37 -23.90
C GLY A 310 -24.63 6.24 -24.76
N ASP A 311 -24.64 6.47 -26.07
CA ASP A 311 -24.22 5.52 -27.07
C ASP A 311 -23.20 6.11 -28.05
N PHE A 312 -22.63 5.23 -28.87
CA PHE A 312 -21.65 5.59 -29.88
C PHE A 312 -22.30 5.66 -31.26
N HIS A 313 -22.06 6.74 -31.98
CA HIS A 313 -22.45 6.89 -33.38
C HIS A 313 -21.23 7.03 -34.27
N ARG A 314 -21.30 6.41 -35.45
CA ARG A 314 -20.30 6.62 -36.48
C ARG A 314 -20.47 8.05 -37.00
N VAL A 315 -19.35 8.75 -37.18
CA VAL A 315 -19.30 10.08 -37.78
C VAL A 315 -18.14 10.16 -38.74
N VAL A 316 -18.20 11.08 -39.70
CA VAL A 316 -17.09 11.36 -40.63
C VAL A 316 -16.54 12.75 -40.33
N VAL A 317 -15.29 12.82 -39.85
CA VAL A 317 -14.59 14.08 -39.57
C VAL A 317 -13.32 14.11 -40.42
N GLY A 318 -13.17 15.16 -41.24
CA GLY A 318 -12.02 15.28 -42.14
C GLY A 318 -11.87 14.13 -43.15
N GLY A 319 -13.00 13.49 -43.53
CA GLY A 319 -13.00 12.33 -44.43
C GLY A 319 -12.71 10.98 -43.75
N VAL A 320 -12.42 10.97 -42.44
CA VAL A 320 -12.15 9.73 -41.68
C VAL A 320 -13.38 9.37 -40.87
N ALA A 321 -13.83 8.11 -41.00
CA ALA A 321 -14.96 7.60 -40.23
C ALA A 321 -14.47 7.06 -38.87
N SER A 322 -15.12 7.50 -37.79
CA SER A 322 -14.79 7.10 -36.41
C SER A 322 -16.05 6.97 -35.56
N TRP A 323 -16.00 6.14 -34.53
CA TRP A 323 -17.03 6.12 -33.49
C TRP A 323 -16.82 7.27 -32.53
N LYS A 324 -17.89 8.00 -32.23
CA LYS A 324 -17.88 9.05 -31.22
C LYS A 324 -19.04 8.84 -30.27
N PHE A 325 -18.81 9.15 -29.00
CA PHE A 325 -19.79 9.06 -27.94
C PHE A 325 -20.72 10.26 -27.93
N PHE A 326 -22.01 10.00 -27.72
CA PHE A 326 -23.05 11.00 -27.60
C PHE A 326 -23.90 10.69 -26.35
N PRO A 327 -23.83 11.53 -25.30
CA PRO A 327 -24.72 11.39 -24.15
C PRO A 327 -26.19 11.41 -24.54
N ALA A 328 -27.04 10.72 -23.79
CA ALA A 328 -28.47 10.65 -24.06
C ALA A 328 -29.12 12.04 -24.05
N ALA A 329 -28.60 12.99 -23.28
CA ALA A 329 -29.06 14.38 -23.27
C ALA A 329 -28.90 15.13 -24.60
N VAL A 330 -27.96 14.73 -25.47
CA VAL A 330 -27.81 15.35 -26.80
C VAL A 330 -28.68 14.72 -27.89
N HIS A 331 -29.39 13.65 -27.56
CA HIS A 331 -30.37 13.04 -28.46
C HIS A 331 -31.65 13.87 -28.45
N GLY A 332 -31.79 14.83 -29.36
CA GLY A 332 -33.00 15.65 -29.46
C GLY A 332 -33.51 15.74 -30.88
N THR A 333 -34.82 15.84 -31.05
CA THR A 333 -35.48 16.06 -32.36
C THR A 333 -35.63 17.54 -32.70
N THR A 334 -35.42 18.44 -31.74
CA THR A 334 -35.51 19.89 -31.95
C THR A 334 -34.34 20.43 -32.77
N ALA A 335 -34.46 21.68 -33.23
CA ALA A 335 -33.42 22.37 -33.98
C ALA A 335 -32.11 22.52 -33.19
N ALA A 336 -32.19 22.68 -31.86
CA ALA A 336 -31.02 22.80 -30.98
C ALA A 336 -30.08 21.59 -31.02
N TYR A 337 -30.59 20.41 -31.38
CA TYR A 337 -29.84 19.15 -31.47
C TYR A 337 -29.68 18.64 -32.90
N ALA A 338 -30.03 19.44 -33.91
CA ALA A 338 -29.89 19.04 -35.31
C ALA A 338 -28.45 18.71 -35.70
N TRP A 339 -27.48 19.34 -35.04
CA TRP A 339 -26.05 19.08 -35.25
C TRP A 339 -25.67 17.61 -35.02
N ALA A 340 -26.15 16.98 -33.94
CA ALA A 340 -25.81 15.58 -33.62
C ALA A 340 -26.37 14.65 -34.70
N ARG A 341 -27.64 14.87 -35.09
CA ARG A 341 -28.29 14.10 -36.16
C ARG A 341 -27.58 14.26 -37.51
N ASN A 342 -27.14 15.47 -37.84
CA ASN A 342 -26.37 15.72 -39.07
C ASN A 342 -25.04 14.96 -39.08
N LEU A 343 -24.36 14.84 -37.93
CA LEU A 343 -23.14 14.04 -37.81
C LEU A 343 -23.42 12.54 -38.00
N TRP A 344 -24.52 12.03 -37.42
CA TRP A 344 -24.91 10.62 -37.58
C TRP A 344 -25.31 10.30 -39.02
N ILE A 345 -25.99 11.24 -39.70
CA ILE A 345 -26.32 11.13 -41.13
C ILE A 345 -25.05 11.09 -41.97
N ALA A 346 -24.10 11.99 -41.72
CA ALA A 346 -22.79 11.96 -42.36
C ALA A 346 -22.02 10.65 -42.07
N GLY A 347 -22.27 10.03 -40.93
CA GLY A 347 -21.77 8.71 -40.54
C GLY A 347 -22.47 7.50 -41.17
N GLY A 348 -23.53 7.70 -41.95
CA GLY A 348 -24.22 6.67 -42.71
C GLY A 348 -25.67 6.41 -42.31
N MET A 349 -26.24 7.14 -41.35
CA MET A 349 -27.68 7.06 -41.09
C MET A 349 -28.50 7.80 -42.15
N THR A 350 -29.69 7.30 -42.46
CA THR A 350 -30.71 8.11 -43.15
C THR A 350 -31.28 9.17 -42.20
N ALA A 351 -31.85 10.25 -42.76
CA ALA A 351 -32.50 11.29 -41.96
C ALA A 351 -33.62 10.73 -41.05
N THR A 352 -34.38 9.76 -41.54
CA THR A 352 -35.43 9.08 -40.76
C THR A 352 -34.83 8.28 -39.61
N GLN A 353 -33.77 7.51 -39.84
CA GLN A 353 -33.08 6.78 -38.77
C GLN A 353 -32.54 7.72 -37.69
N ALA A 354 -31.85 8.80 -38.08
CA ALA A 354 -31.29 9.77 -37.14
C ALA A 354 -32.39 10.48 -36.31
N ASN A 355 -33.52 10.84 -36.94
CA ASN A 355 -34.65 11.46 -36.23
C ASN A 355 -35.34 10.47 -35.28
N ASN A 356 -35.55 9.21 -35.70
CA ASN A 356 -36.14 8.18 -34.86
C ASN A 356 -35.25 7.88 -33.65
N HIS A 357 -33.93 7.74 -33.87
CA HIS A 357 -32.96 7.49 -32.81
C HIS A 357 -32.87 8.66 -31.83
N ALA A 358 -32.84 9.90 -32.35
CA ALA A 358 -32.87 11.10 -31.51
C ALA A 358 -34.15 11.23 -30.68
N GLY A 359 -35.25 10.57 -31.06
CA GLY A 359 -36.52 10.55 -30.33
C GLY A 359 -36.59 9.52 -29.19
N LEU A 360 -35.61 8.62 -29.07
CA LEU A 360 -35.63 7.55 -28.08
C LEU A 360 -35.53 8.05 -26.63
N THR A 361 -36.09 7.30 -25.68
CA THR A 361 -35.84 7.52 -24.24
C THR A 361 -34.42 7.10 -23.86
N VAL A 362 -33.95 7.48 -22.67
CA VAL A 362 -32.63 7.03 -22.16
C VAL A 362 -32.57 5.50 -22.17
N GLN A 363 -33.60 4.84 -21.67
CA GLN A 363 -33.66 3.38 -21.61
C GLN A 363 -33.56 2.75 -23.01
N ASN A 364 -34.23 3.33 -24.01
CA ASN A 364 -34.19 2.83 -25.39
C ASN A 364 -32.83 3.08 -26.05
N ILE A 365 -32.17 4.22 -25.75
CA ILE A 365 -30.80 4.49 -26.22
C ILE A 365 -29.84 3.44 -25.65
N MET A 366 -29.86 3.26 -24.32
CA MET A 366 -28.96 2.35 -23.61
C MET A 366 -29.26 0.85 -23.83
N SER A 367 -30.32 0.52 -24.56
CA SER A 367 -30.69 -0.86 -24.91
C SER A 367 -30.81 -1.10 -26.41
N ALA A 368 -30.46 -0.10 -27.24
CA ALA A 368 -30.50 -0.23 -28.68
C ALA A 368 -29.58 -1.35 -29.15
N ALA A 369 -29.99 -2.06 -30.21
CA ALA A 369 -29.14 -3.08 -30.81
C ALA A 369 -27.86 -2.44 -31.36
N LEU A 370 -26.70 -3.01 -31.01
CA LEU A 370 -25.42 -2.53 -31.50
C LEU A 370 -25.23 -2.93 -32.97
N ALA A 371 -24.85 -1.96 -33.79
CA ALA A 371 -24.39 -2.24 -35.14
C ALA A 371 -23.02 -2.96 -35.10
N GLY A 372 -22.66 -3.64 -36.20
CA GLY A 372 -21.37 -4.33 -36.30
C GLY A 372 -20.20 -3.38 -36.04
N GLY A 373 -19.39 -3.67 -35.02
CA GLY A 373 -18.23 -2.87 -34.62
C GLY A 373 -18.55 -1.60 -33.83
N GLN A 374 -19.80 -1.36 -33.44
CA GLN A 374 -20.19 -0.27 -32.53
C GLN A 374 -19.73 -0.61 -31.11
N PRO A 375 -19.02 0.30 -30.41
CA PRO A 375 -18.75 0.14 -28.99
C PRO A 375 -20.05 0.09 -28.18
N ALA A 376 -20.03 -0.63 -27.06
CA ALA A 376 -21.20 -0.75 -26.19
C ALA A 376 -21.67 0.60 -25.63
N HIS A 377 -22.95 0.70 -25.30
CA HIS A 377 -23.51 1.84 -24.55
C HIS A 377 -22.84 1.90 -23.18
N ARG A 378 -22.42 3.10 -22.74
CA ARG A 378 -21.66 3.26 -21.51
C ARG A 378 -21.95 4.57 -20.81
N CYS A 379 -21.49 4.67 -19.57
CA CYS A 379 -21.40 5.89 -18.80
C CYS A 379 -19.95 6.25 -18.49
N PHE A 380 -19.65 7.53 -18.35
CA PHE A 380 -18.32 8.01 -17.97
C PHE A 380 -18.40 8.98 -16.78
N LEU A 381 -17.39 8.96 -15.92
CA LEU A 381 -17.23 9.94 -14.85
C LEU A 381 -17.05 11.35 -15.40
N GLY A 382 -17.44 12.36 -14.61
CA GLY A 382 -17.29 13.76 -15.01
C GLY A 382 -15.84 14.12 -15.38
N GLY A 383 -15.69 14.92 -16.43
CA GLY A 383 -14.38 15.32 -16.98
C GLY A 383 -13.80 14.36 -18.02
N ASP A 384 -14.40 13.19 -18.24
CA ASP A 384 -13.93 12.23 -19.24
C ASP A 384 -13.97 12.83 -20.67
N PRO A 385 -12.93 12.60 -21.51
CA PRO A 385 -12.89 13.10 -22.89
C PRO A 385 -14.11 12.75 -23.75
N HIS A 386 -14.77 11.62 -23.52
CA HIS A 386 -15.97 11.22 -24.25
C HIS A 386 -17.16 12.16 -24.02
N LEU A 387 -17.16 12.92 -22.91
CA LEU A 387 -18.27 13.79 -22.54
C LEU A 387 -18.17 15.21 -23.13
N VAL A 388 -17.29 15.42 -24.12
CA VAL A 388 -17.09 16.72 -24.79
C VAL A 388 -18.38 17.37 -25.31
N ALA A 389 -19.32 16.54 -25.78
CA ALA A 389 -20.63 16.94 -26.30
C ALA A 389 -21.53 17.64 -25.27
N ILE A 390 -21.21 17.48 -23.99
CA ILE A 390 -21.85 18.15 -22.86
C ILE A 390 -20.91 19.21 -22.28
N GLU A 391 -19.65 18.85 -22.02
CA GLU A 391 -18.63 19.73 -21.44
C GLU A 391 -18.55 21.07 -22.17
N ARG A 392 -18.51 21.05 -23.52
CA ARG A 392 -18.36 22.24 -24.37
C ARG A 392 -19.66 22.83 -24.90
N ASN A 393 -20.78 22.13 -24.68
CA ASN A 393 -22.07 22.49 -25.27
C ASN A 393 -22.92 23.24 -24.26
N ALA A 394 -22.80 24.58 -24.28
CA ALA A 394 -23.85 25.43 -23.73
C ALA A 394 -25.02 25.42 -24.72
N THR A 395 -26.24 25.16 -24.23
CA THR A 395 -27.50 25.35 -24.96
C THR A 395 -27.53 26.75 -25.59
N GLY A 396 -27.07 26.90 -26.84
CA GLY A 396 -26.94 28.23 -27.45
C GLY A 396 -25.90 28.45 -28.56
N GLY A 397 -25.33 27.41 -29.20
CA GLY A 397 -24.60 27.60 -30.48
C GLY A 397 -23.07 27.71 -30.41
N ASN A 398 -22.42 27.09 -29.41
CA ASN A 398 -20.97 26.86 -29.51
C ASN A 398 -20.70 25.71 -30.51
N VAL A 399 -20.32 26.05 -31.75
CA VAL A 399 -20.00 25.08 -32.81
C VAL A 399 -18.86 24.13 -32.40
N THR A 400 -17.94 24.58 -31.54
CA THR A 400 -16.81 23.80 -31.03
C THR A 400 -17.23 22.64 -30.11
N GLY A 401 -18.41 22.73 -29.50
CA GLY A 401 -18.99 21.68 -28.64
C GLY A 401 -19.99 20.77 -29.34
N GLN A 402 -20.34 21.05 -30.60
CA GLN A 402 -21.24 20.24 -31.41
C GLN A 402 -20.50 19.07 -32.07
N ILE A 403 -19.81 18.29 -31.25
CA ILE A 403 -19.05 17.11 -31.65
C ILE A 403 -19.38 15.95 -30.71
N GLY A 404 -19.27 14.71 -31.19
CA GLY A 404 -19.22 13.55 -30.30
C GLY A 404 -17.81 13.37 -29.73
N GLY A 405 -17.70 12.68 -28.60
CA GLY A 405 -16.43 12.51 -27.89
C GLY A 405 -15.69 11.20 -28.17
N ASP A 406 -14.38 11.22 -27.96
CA ASP A 406 -13.53 10.05 -27.81
C ASP A 406 -12.35 10.39 -26.88
N ALA A 407 -11.39 9.47 -26.73
CA ALA A 407 -10.21 9.67 -25.91
C ALA A 407 -9.36 10.91 -26.28
N THR A 408 -9.53 11.49 -27.48
CA THR A 408 -8.76 12.66 -27.96
C THR A 408 -9.47 13.99 -27.73
N THR A 409 -10.75 13.99 -27.35
CA THR A 409 -11.55 15.22 -27.19
C THR A 409 -11.46 15.86 -25.80
N PHE A 410 -10.26 15.83 -25.22
CA PHE A 410 -9.98 16.35 -23.87
C PHE A 410 -10.42 17.81 -23.71
N THR A 411 -11.18 18.12 -22.65
CA THR A 411 -11.68 19.47 -22.36
C THR A 411 -11.09 19.97 -21.06
N ALA A 412 -10.04 20.78 -21.19
CA ALA A 412 -9.22 21.20 -20.07
C ALA A 412 -9.93 22.08 -19.04
N ASP A 413 -10.48 23.21 -19.48
CA ASP A 413 -11.01 24.28 -18.63
C ASP A 413 -11.95 25.18 -19.43
N ALA A 414 -12.40 26.29 -18.81
CA ALA A 414 -13.32 27.24 -19.43
C ALA A 414 -12.80 27.84 -20.75
N THR A 415 -11.47 27.99 -20.93
CA THR A 415 -10.89 28.49 -22.19
C THR A 415 -11.02 27.46 -23.31
N ALA A 416 -11.01 26.17 -22.96
CA ALA A 416 -11.33 25.06 -23.85
C ALA A 416 -12.85 24.80 -23.96
N GLY A 417 -13.68 25.62 -23.32
CA GLY A 417 -15.13 25.54 -23.34
C GLY A 417 -15.78 24.72 -22.23
N ALA A 418 -15.02 24.25 -21.22
CA ALA A 418 -15.58 23.46 -20.11
C ALA A 418 -16.64 24.25 -19.31
N THR A 419 -17.86 23.72 -19.26
CA THR A 419 -19.00 24.35 -18.55
C THR A 419 -19.32 23.68 -17.21
N ARG A 420 -18.86 22.45 -16.98
CA ARG A 420 -19.20 21.64 -15.79
C ARG A 420 -18.06 21.47 -14.80
N GLY A 421 -16.84 21.84 -15.17
CA GLY A 421 -15.68 21.81 -14.30
C GLY A 421 -14.41 22.15 -15.05
N HIS A 422 -13.27 21.77 -14.49
CA HIS A 422 -11.95 21.98 -15.09
C HIS A 422 -10.93 21.00 -14.51
N TRP A 423 -9.94 20.66 -15.32
CA TRP A 423 -8.74 19.94 -14.91
C TRP A 423 -7.72 20.90 -14.31
N LYS A 424 -7.05 20.49 -13.22
CA LYS A 424 -5.93 21.22 -12.64
C LYS A 424 -4.71 21.07 -13.55
N LYS A 425 -4.07 22.20 -13.86
CA LYS A 425 -2.87 22.22 -14.69
C LYS A 425 -1.63 21.90 -13.86
N TRP A 426 -0.74 21.08 -14.41
CA TRP A 426 0.61 20.90 -13.90
C TRP A 426 1.46 22.11 -14.31
N ASN A 427 2.03 22.81 -13.33
CA ASN A 427 2.82 24.03 -13.56
C ASN A 427 4.33 23.75 -13.74
N GLY A 428 4.78 22.51 -13.53
CA GLY A 428 6.16 22.12 -13.75
C GLY A 428 6.45 21.79 -15.22
N ALA A 429 7.68 21.33 -15.48
CA ALA A 429 8.06 20.87 -16.81
C ALA A 429 7.27 19.63 -17.21
N VAL A 430 6.80 19.60 -18.46
CA VAL A 430 6.12 18.44 -19.07
C VAL A 430 7.17 17.63 -19.84
N ASP A 431 7.19 16.31 -19.64
CA ASP A 431 8.09 15.42 -20.37
C ASP A 431 7.80 15.48 -21.89
N PRO A 432 8.80 15.74 -22.75
CA PRO A 432 8.59 15.79 -24.20
C PRO A 432 7.99 14.51 -24.79
N ARG A 433 8.31 13.33 -24.24
CA ARG A 433 7.73 12.04 -24.67
C ARG A 433 6.24 11.99 -24.36
N LEU A 434 5.84 12.51 -23.20
CA LEU A 434 4.44 12.61 -22.81
C LEU A 434 3.68 13.56 -23.74
N LEU A 435 4.27 14.71 -24.08
CA LEU A 435 3.66 15.67 -25.00
C LEU A 435 3.41 15.06 -26.39
N LEU A 436 4.33 14.21 -26.88
CA LEU A 436 4.18 13.52 -28.15
C LEU A 436 3.03 12.50 -28.12
N LYS A 437 2.89 11.76 -27.02
CA LYS A 437 1.86 10.72 -26.84
C LYS A 437 0.48 11.29 -26.53
N ARG A 438 0.45 12.37 -25.76
CA ARG A 438 -0.75 12.93 -25.14
C ARG A 438 -0.83 14.45 -25.35
N PRO A 439 -0.82 14.94 -26.60
CA PRO A 439 -0.69 16.37 -26.89
C PRO A 439 -1.82 17.23 -26.31
N TYR A 440 -2.99 16.64 -26.06
CA TYR A 440 -4.18 17.36 -25.59
C TYR A 440 -4.25 17.51 -24.07
N ASP A 441 -3.64 16.59 -23.29
CA ASP A 441 -3.76 16.59 -21.83
C ASP A 441 -2.43 16.42 -21.07
N ALA A 442 -1.29 16.35 -21.76
CA ALA A 442 0.04 16.26 -21.12
C ALA A 442 0.31 17.35 -20.06
N SER A 443 -0.19 18.57 -20.27
CA SER A 443 -0.06 19.68 -19.30
C SER A 443 -0.93 19.54 -18.05
N TYR A 444 -1.78 18.51 -17.96
CA TYR A 444 -2.70 18.25 -16.84
C TYR A 444 -2.35 16.95 -16.10
N LEU A 445 -1.29 16.27 -16.53
CA LEU A 445 -0.77 15.06 -15.92
C LEU A 445 0.38 15.40 -14.98
N PHE A 446 0.15 15.22 -13.68
CA PHE A 446 1.12 15.42 -12.62
C PHE A 446 1.99 14.17 -12.52
N PRO A 447 3.32 14.26 -12.74
CA PRO A 447 4.19 13.10 -12.62
C PRO A 447 4.28 12.64 -11.16
N ILE A 448 4.09 11.34 -10.94
CA ILE A 448 4.24 10.70 -9.63
C ILE A 448 5.71 10.37 -9.37
N TYR A 449 6.44 10.01 -10.44
CA TYR A 449 7.85 9.65 -10.38
C TYR A 449 8.77 10.83 -10.06
N ARG A 450 9.70 10.63 -9.13
CA ARG A 450 10.62 11.67 -8.66
C ARG A 450 11.57 12.18 -9.75
N GLY A 451 11.94 11.35 -10.72
CA GLY A 451 12.83 11.79 -11.81
C GLY A 451 12.20 12.83 -12.73
N GLN A 452 10.85 12.88 -12.81
CA GLN A 452 10.11 13.90 -13.57
C GLN A 452 9.57 15.02 -12.66
N ASN A 453 9.22 14.69 -11.41
CA ASN A 453 8.80 15.64 -10.38
C ASN A 453 9.71 15.51 -9.16
N THR A 454 10.81 16.26 -9.12
CA THR A 454 11.84 16.17 -8.05
C THR A 454 11.28 16.45 -6.65
N GLY A 455 10.19 17.20 -6.58
CA GLY A 455 9.44 17.49 -5.37
C GLY A 455 8.56 16.34 -4.87
N SER A 456 8.25 15.36 -5.72
CA SER A 456 7.42 14.21 -5.35
C SER A 456 8.06 13.39 -4.23
N LYS A 457 7.23 13.06 -3.25
CA LYS A 457 7.53 12.14 -2.15
C LYS A 457 6.63 10.90 -2.19
N GLY A 458 5.84 10.69 -3.24
CA GLY A 458 4.86 9.59 -3.27
C GLY A 458 3.70 9.80 -2.28
N VAL A 459 3.33 11.05 -2.02
CA VAL A 459 2.13 11.40 -1.24
C VAL A 459 1.28 12.35 -2.08
N ILE A 460 -0.01 12.04 -2.20
CA ILE A 460 -1.02 12.92 -2.78
C ILE A 460 -2.01 13.25 -1.67
N TYR A 461 -2.24 14.54 -1.43
CA TYR A 461 -3.10 15.00 -0.34
C TYR A 461 -4.31 15.76 -0.88
N PHE A 462 -5.47 15.47 -0.30
CA PHE A 462 -6.73 16.15 -0.56
C PHE A 462 -7.30 16.69 0.75
N ASN A 463 -7.36 18.01 0.89
CA ASN A 463 -8.03 18.65 2.03
C ASN A 463 -9.55 18.70 1.84
N GLY A 464 -10.18 17.54 1.80
CA GLY A 464 -11.61 17.34 1.56
C GLY A 464 -11.88 16.04 0.82
N THR A 465 -13.14 15.84 0.41
CA THR A 465 -13.61 14.61 -0.19
C THR A 465 -13.14 14.48 -1.64
N VAL A 466 -12.56 13.34 -1.99
CA VAL A 466 -12.01 13.05 -3.32
C VAL A 466 -12.53 11.74 -3.87
N MET A 467 -12.79 11.69 -5.17
CA MET A 467 -13.11 10.48 -5.91
C MET A 467 -11.88 9.94 -6.63
N LEU A 468 -11.62 8.63 -6.57
CA LEU A 468 -10.49 7.96 -7.21
C LEU A 468 -10.96 7.02 -8.33
N SER A 469 -10.11 6.86 -9.34
CA SER A 469 -10.27 5.92 -10.47
C SER A 469 -8.95 5.81 -11.26
N GLY A 470 -8.87 4.87 -12.19
CA GLY A 470 -7.84 4.77 -13.22
C GLY A 470 -6.80 3.68 -12.96
N VAL A 471 -5.61 3.86 -13.55
CA VAL A 471 -4.52 2.88 -13.51
C VAL A 471 -3.29 3.52 -12.88
N LEU A 472 -2.93 3.06 -11.69
CA LEU A 472 -1.73 3.50 -10.98
C LEU A 472 -0.51 2.79 -11.54
N ARG A 473 0.45 3.60 -12.00
CA ARG A 473 1.85 3.20 -12.13
C ARG A 473 2.70 3.96 -11.11
N GLY A 474 3.48 3.24 -10.31
CA GLY A 474 4.33 3.77 -9.25
C GLY A 474 3.79 3.53 -7.84
N ARG A 475 4.41 4.23 -6.88
CA ARG A 475 4.17 4.03 -5.44
C ARG A 475 3.67 5.30 -4.80
N VAL A 476 2.50 5.26 -4.20
CA VAL A 476 1.85 6.46 -3.66
C VAL A 476 0.96 6.15 -2.47
N THR A 477 0.89 7.09 -1.53
CA THR A 477 -0.18 7.18 -0.55
C THR A 477 -1.07 8.37 -0.87
N VAL A 478 -2.35 8.10 -1.09
CA VAL A 478 -3.41 9.10 -1.18
C VAL A 478 -3.98 9.31 0.21
N TYR A 479 -4.01 10.56 0.67
CA TYR A 479 -4.62 10.93 1.94
C TYR A 479 -5.69 11.99 1.71
N SER A 480 -6.93 11.70 2.13
CA SER A 480 -8.02 12.68 2.21
C SER A 480 -8.30 13.04 3.67
N SER A 481 -8.42 14.33 3.97
CA SER A 481 -8.88 14.81 5.28
C SER A 481 -10.37 14.56 5.55
N ALA A 482 -11.11 14.00 4.58
CA ALA A 482 -12.52 13.66 4.67
C ALA A 482 -12.74 12.25 4.08
N PHE A 483 -13.73 12.10 3.18
CA PHE A 483 -14.06 10.83 2.54
C PHE A 483 -13.19 10.56 1.30
N VAL A 484 -12.89 9.29 1.06
CA VAL A 484 -12.44 8.83 -0.25
C VAL A 484 -13.58 8.08 -0.93
N VAL A 485 -13.83 8.37 -2.20
CA VAL A 485 -14.88 7.72 -3.00
C VAL A 485 -14.24 6.95 -4.14
N TYR A 486 -14.60 5.69 -4.36
CA TYR A 486 -14.29 5.03 -5.63
C TYR A 486 -15.42 5.27 -6.60
N GLY A 487 -15.12 6.00 -7.68
CA GLY A 487 -16.08 6.27 -8.74
C GLY A 487 -16.17 5.17 -9.78
N ASP A 488 -15.06 4.43 -9.95
CA ASP A 488 -14.83 3.42 -10.96
C ASP A 488 -13.60 2.60 -10.51
N ASP A 489 -13.16 1.67 -11.35
CA ASP A 489 -11.96 0.88 -11.19
C ASP A 489 -10.74 1.70 -10.78
N LEU A 490 -9.94 1.13 -9.87
CA LEU A 490 -8.62 1.61 -9.53
C LEU A 490 -7.66 0.43 -9.50
N ARG A 491 -6.87 0.28 -10.57
CA ARG A 491 -5.98 -0.88 -10.77
C ARG A 491 -4.52 -0.45 -10.76
N TYR A 492 -3.62 -1.42 -10.61
CA TYR A 492 -2.20 -1.21 -10.88
C TYR A 492 -1.91 -1.46 -12.35
N ALA A 493 -0.91 -0.77 -12.91
CA ALA A 493 -0.42 -1.02 -14.26
C ALA A 493 0.24 -2.41 -14.34
N THR A 494 0.92 -2.82 -13.26
CA THR A 494 1.51 -4.14 -13.10
C THR A 494 0.61 -4.97 -12.18
N ASP A 495 0.04 -6.06 -12.70
CA ASP A 495 -0.79 -6.96 -11.88
C ASP A 495 0.06 -7.64 -10.79
N PRO A 496 -0.24 -7.43 -9.48
CA PRO A 496 0.50 -8.07 -8.38
C PRO A 496 0.38 -9.59 -8.37
N ALA A 497 -0.62 -10.17 -9.04
CA ALA A 497 -0.74 -11.62 -9.18
C ALA A 497 0.51 -12.24 -9.85
N GLY A 498 1.19 -11.47 -10.70
CA GLY A 498 2.48 -11.85 -11.31
C GLY A 498 3.66 -11.89 -10.32
N GLY A 499 3.48 -11.44 -9.07
CA GLY A 499 4.54 -11.40 -8.05
C GLY A 499 5.54 -10.25 -8.23
N VAL A 500 5.21 -9.26 -9.05
CA VAL A 500 6.07 -8.11 -9.34
C VAL A 500 5.60 -6.91 -8.51
N CYS A 501 6.44 -6.44 -7.59
CA CYS A 501 6.10 -5.40 -6.62
C CYS A 501 6.49 -3.99 -7.10
N ASN A 502 6.08 -3.62 -8.32
CA ASN A 502 6.40 -2.32 -8.91
C ASN A 502 5.49 -1.23 -8.37
N ASP A 503 4.18 -1.51 -8.36
CA ASP A 503 3.12 -0.57 -8.01
C ASP A 503 2.65 -0.81 -6.57
N MET A 504 2.34 0.27 -5.86
CA MET A 504 1.85 0.18 -4.49
C MET A 504 1.01 1.42 -4.14
N LEU A 505 -0.23 1.18 -3.72
CA LEU A 505 -1.17 2.22 -3.31
C LEU A 505 -1.55 2.08 -1.85
N GLY A 506 -1.43 3.18 -1.11
CA GLY A 506 -2.10 3.39 0.17
C GLY A 506 -3.22 4.41 -0.03
N VAL A 507 -4.40 4.14 0.51
CA VAL A 507 -5.54 5.08 0.53
C VAL A 507 -5.94 5.31 1.97
N ILE A 508 -5.92 6.55 2.42
CA ILE A 508 -6.29 6.96 3.77
C ILE A 508 -7.43 7.96 3.66
N GLY A 509 -8.58 7.61 4.24
CA GLY A 509 -9.66 8.55 4.52
C GLY A 509 -9.69 8.85 6.03
N THR A 510 -9.66 10.12 6.42
CA THR A 510 -9.97 10.49 7.81
C THR A 510 -11.38 10.06 8.18
N GLU A 511 -12.31 10.16 7.22
CA GLU A 511 -13.67 9.64 7.36
C GLU A 511 -13.75 8.22 6.79
N ASP A 512 -14.75 7.96 5.93
CA ASP A 512 -14.95 6.65 5.31
C ASP A 512 -14.34 6.57 3.92
N ILE A 513 -14.14 5.32 3.50
CA ILE A 513 -13.84 4.97 2.12
C ILE A 513 -15.07 4.31 1.51
N VAL A 514 -15.60 4.87 0.43
CA VAL A 514 -16.92 4.51 -0.06
C VAL A 514 -16.89 4.21 -1.56
N VAL A 515 -17.39 3.05 -1.96
CA VAL A 515 -17.70 2.80 -3.38
C VAL A 515 -19.01 3.51 -3.74
N ALA A 516 -18.97 4.36 -4.76
CA ALA A 516 -20.12 5.13 -5.19
C ALA A 516 -21.22 4.22 -5.77
N ASP A 517 -22.47 4.51 -5.41
CA ASP A 517 -23.62 4.02 -6.17
C ASP A 517 -23.87 4.99 -7.32
N ASN A 518 -23.47 4.58 -8.51
CA ASN A 518 -23.56 5.36 -9.73
C ASN A 518 -23.87 4.44 -10.92
N ALA A 519 -24.02 5.02 -12.11
CA ALA A 519 -24.36 4.24 -13.30
C ALA A 519 -23.27 3.24 -13.74
N ILE A 520 -22.03 3.43 -13.27
CA ILE A 520 -20.86 2.62 -13.61
C ILE A 520 -20.81 1.37 -12.73
N ASN A 521 -20.81 1.55 -11.41
CA ASN A 521 -20.65 0.48 -10.42
C ASN A 521 -21.94 -0.30 -10.13
N THR A 522 -23.11 0.21 -10.55
CA THR A 522 -24.40 -0.43 -10.26
C THR A 522 -25.16 -0.67 -11.57
N PRO A 523 -25.69 -1.89 -11.80
CA PRO A 523 -26.52 -2.14 -12.97
C PRO A 523 -27.79 -1.29 -12.95
N GLN A 524 -28.15 -0.72 -14.10
CA GLN A 524 -29.24 0.25 -14.23
C GLN A 524 -30.43 -0.29 -15.01
N SER A 525 -31.62 0.26 -14.73
CA SER A 525 -32.86 -0.08 -15.42
C SER A 525 -32.96 0.62 -16.78
N ALA A 526 -32.55 -0.09 -17.83
CA ALA A 526 -32.56 0.34 -19.23
C ALA A 526 -33.21 -0.73 -20.12
N ASN A 527 -34.55 -0.83 -20.07
CA ASN A 527 -35.35 -1.90 -20.70
C ASN A 527 -34.83 -3.30 -20.34
N GLY A 528 -34.78 -3.54 -19.03
CA GLY A 528 -34.02 -4.63 -18.40
C GLY A 528 -32.90 -4.07 -17.54
N ILE A 529 -32.25 -4.92 -16.77
CA ILE A 529 -31.09 -4.52 -15.96
C ILE A 529 -29.83 -4.67 -16.81
N ARG A 530 -29.00 -3.61 -16.85
CA ARG A 530 -27.79 -3.56 -17.69
C ARG A 530 -26.63 -2.89 -16.96
N ASN A 531 -25.43 -3.42 -17.16
CA ASN A 531 -24.19 -2.73 -16.80
C ASN A 531 -23.93 -1.60 -17.80
N MET A 532 -23.44 -0.47 -17.30
CA MET A 532 -23.06 0.68 -18.15
C MET A 532 -21.55 0.94 -18.14
N ASP A 533 -20.79 0.04 -17.55
CA ASP A 533 -19.34 0.04 -17.57
C ASP A 533 -18.79 -0.98 -18.59
N ASP A 534 -17.47 -1.01 -18.85
CA ASP A 534 -16.85 -2.01 -19.74
C ASP A 534 -16.84 -3.39 -19.12
N THR A 535 -16.74 -3.44 -17.81
CA THR A 535 -16.85 -4.68 -17.06
C THR A 535 -18.00 -4.59 -16.06
N LYS A 536 -18.47 -5.75 -15.61
CA LYS A 536 -19.53 -5.83 -14.60
C LYS A 536 -18.97 -5.82 -13.18
N ASP A 537 -17.66 -6.04 -13.04
CA ASP A 537 -17.00 -6.27 -11.74
C ASP A 537 -16.16 -5.03 -11.42
N LEU A 538 -16.04 -4.70 -10.13
CA LEU A 538 -15.25 -3.56 -9.67
C LEU A 538 -13.89 -4.04 -9.14
N TYR A 539 -12.81 -3.41 -9.60
CA TYR A 539 -11.44 -3.75 -9.26
C TYR A 539 -10.76 -2.61 -8.50
N LEU A 540 -10.40 -2.87 -7.24
CA LEU A 540 -9.75 -1.93 -6.34
C LEU A 540 -8.42 -2.50 -5.85
N HIS A 541 -7.31 -1.91 -6.29
CA HIS A 541 -5.97 -2.27 -5.86
C HIS A 541 -5.44 -1.25 -4.86
N GLY A 542 -4.95 -1.69 -3.71
CA GLY A 542 -4.41 -0.82 -2.66
C GLY A 542 -4.75 -1.26 -1.25
N VAL A 543 -3.92 -0.78 -0.32
CA VAL A 543 -4.18 -0.87 1.11
C VAL A 543 -5.04 0.33 1.52
N GLN A 544 -6.22 0.04 2.05
CA GLN A 544 -7.26 1.02 2.36
C GLN A 544 -7.35 1.21 3.87
N MET A 545 -7.38 2.45 4.32
CA MET A 545 -7.47 2.82 5.73
C MET A 545 -8.58 3.85 5.95
N ALA A 546 -9.70 3.43 6.53
CA ALA A 546 -10.81 4.29 6.96
C ALA A 546 -10.71 4.53 8.47
N LEU A 547 -10.51 5.78 8.87
CA LEU A 547 -10.19 6.12 10.27
C LEU A 547 -11.42 6.42 11.12
N SER A 548 -12.52 6.89 10.52
CA SER A 548 -13.74 7.26 11.26
C SER A 548 -14.66 6.07 11.45
N GLU A 549 -15.09 5.43 10.37
CA GLU A 549 -15.98 4.28 10.46
C GLU A 549 -15.52 3.13 9.58
N SER A 550 -15.69 3.19 8.25
CA SER A 550 -15.56 1.96 7.45
C SER A 550 -15.16 2.13 6.00
N PHE A 551 -14.75 1.01 5.40
CA PHE A 551 -14.87 0.81 3.97
C PHE A 551 -16.24 0.22 3.64
N THR A 552 -17.04 0.87 2.79
CA THR A 552 -18.43 0.47 2.50
C THR A 552 -18.83 0.73 1.04
N VAL A 553 -19.99 0.20 0.64
CA VAL A 553 -20.62 0.49 -0.66
C VAL A 553 -21.91 1.27 -0.43
N GLN A 554 -22.14 2.36 -1.16
CA GLN A 554 -23.41 3.07 -1.07
C GLN A 554 -24.57 2.18 -1.52
N ASN A 555 -25.67 2.22 -0.77
CA ASN A 555 -26.90 1.50 -1.10
C ASN A 555 -26.68 -0.02 -1.29
N TYR A 556 -25.71 -0.60 -0.58
CA TYR A 556 -25.31 -2.00 -0.70
C TYR A 556 -26.46 -3.00 -0.47
N ASP A 557 -27.50 -2.57 0.26
CA ASP A 557 -28.67 -3.33 0.67
C ASP A 557 -29.86 -3.18 -0.29
N THR A 558 -29.73 -2.33 -1.31
CA THR A 558 -30.78 -2.08 -2.32
C THR A 558 -30.26 -2.31 -3.74
N GLY A 559 -31.19 -2.30 -4.71
CA GLY A 559 -30.89 -2.55 -6.11
C GLY A 559 -31.13 -4.01 -6.53
N PRO A 560 -30.61 -4.43 -7.70
CA PRO A 560 -30.75 -5.80 -8.16
C PRO A 560 -30.11 -6.81 -7.21
N ILE A 561 -30.57 -8.05 -7.23
CA ILE A 561 -30.02 -9.16 -6.41
C ILE A 561 -29.38 -10.26 -7.25
N ASP A 562 -29.60 -10.26 -8.57
CA ASP A 562 -29.24 -11.33 -9.50
C ASP A 562 -28.92 -10.81 -10.92
N ALA A 563 -28.58 -9.52 -11.05
CA ALA A 563 -28.31 -8.93 -12.36
C ALA A 563 -26.95 -9.32 -12.93
N ASN A 564 -26.01 -9.69 -12.07
CA ASN A 564 -24.67 -10.10 -12.43
C ASN A 564 -24.34 -11.45 -11.77
N ASP A 565 -23.26 -12.08 -12.23
CA ASP A 565 -22.64 -13.22 -11.59
C ASP A 565 -21.31 -12.82 -10.93
N CYS A 566 -20.82 -13.63 -10.00
CA CYS A 566 -19.47 -13.55 -9.46
C CYS A 566 -18.86 -14.95 -9.35
N GLY A 567 -18.38 -15.45 -10.50
CA GLY A 567 -18.10 -16.87 -10.68
C GLY A 567 -19.41 -17.61 -10.91
N THR A 568 -19.72 -18.60 -10.08
CA THR A 568 -20.97 -19.38 -10.21
C THR A 568 -22.13 -18.85 -9.35
N VAL A 569 -21.96 -17.69 -8.71
CA VAL A 569 -22.94 -17.12 -7.76
C VAL A 569 -23.58 -15.89 -8.38
N ASN A 570 -24.91 -15.86 -8.48
CA ASN A 570 -25.64 -14.67 -8.93
C ASN A 570 -25.72 -13.64 -7.80
N VAL A 571 -25.47 -12.38 -8.14
CA VAL A 571 -25.46 -11.24 -7.24
C VAL A 571 -25.91 -9.96 -7.95
N GLY A 572 -26.20 -8.93 -7.16
CA GLY A 572 -26.73 -7.66 -7.63
C GLY A 572 -25.77 -6.90 -8.51
N ARG A 573 -24.59 -6.57 -7.99
CA ARG A 573 -23.63 -5.67 -8.65
C ARG A 573 -22.43 -6.36 -9.27
N GLY A 574 -22.18 -7.64 -8.97
CA GLY A 574 -21.03 -8.40 -9.48
C GLY A 574 -19.99 -8.66 -8.38
N CYS A 575 -18.75 -8.96 -8.77
CA CYS A 575 -17.63 -9.11 -7.85
C CYS A 575 -17.04 -7.74 -7.46
N LEU A 576 -16.70 -7.58 -6.19
CA LEU A 576 -15.77 -6.57 -5.72
C LEU A 576 -14.40 -7.21 -5.52
N TYR A 577 -13.53 -7.09 -6.52
CA TYR A 577 -12.14 -7.52 -6.45
C TYR A 577 -11.32 -6.48 -5.72
N MET A 578 -10.90 -6.80 -4.50
CA MET A 578 -9.98 -5.96 -3.74
C MET A 578 -8.64 -6.66 -3.61
N LEU A 579 -7.58 -6.07 -4.14
CA LEU A 579 -6.22 -6.58 -4.00
C LEU A 579 -5.38 -5.61 -3.20
N GLY A 580 -5.02 -5.98 -1.97
CA GLY A 580 -4.32 -5.08 -1.05
C GLY A 580 -4.62 -5.41 0.40
N GLY A 581 -5.09 -4.44 1.16
CA GLY A 581 -5.42 -4.63 2.57
C GLY A 581 -6.56 -3.72 3.01
N LEU A 582 -7.30 -4.14 4.02
CA LEU A 582 -8.43 -3.38 4.55
C LEU A 582 -8.22 -3.08 6.03
N ILE A 583 -8.04 -1.80 6.37
CA ILE A 583 -7.88 -1.29 7.72
C ILE A 583 -9.04 -0.34 8.00
N GLN A 584 -9.81 -0.60 9.06
CA GLN A 584 -11.02 0.18 9.35
C GLN A 584 -11.32 0.24 10.85
N GLU A 585 -11.93 1.33 11.31
CA GLU A 585 -12.44 1.42 12.70
C GLU A 585 -13.57 0.40 12.93
N ARG A 586 -14.44 0.22 11.95
CA ARG A 586 -15.56 -0.71 11.99
C ARG A 586 -15.73 -1.36 10.64
N ARG A 587 -16.09 -2.65 10.65
CA ARG A 587 -16.34 -3.37 9.40
C ARG A 587 -17.56 -2.82 8.66
N GLY A 588 -17.35 -2.35 7.43
CA GLY A 588 -18.42 -1.88 6.55
C GLY A 588 -19.02 -2.99 5.66
N ALA A 589 -20.27 -2.78 5.26
CA ALA A 589 -21.01 -3.69 4.40
C ALA A 589 -20.84 -3.32 2.93
N VAL A 590 -20.78 -4.34 2.06
CA VAL A 590 -20.65 -4.15 0.60
C VAL A 590 -21.73 -4.89 -0.18
N GLY A 591 -22.51 -5.71 0.51
CA GLY A 591 -23.60 -6.52 -0.01
C GLY A 591 -24.22 -7.39 1.09
N LEU A 592 -25.35 -8.03 0.78
CA LEU A 592 -26.11 -8.88 1.68
C LEU A 592 -26.18 -10.32 1.16
N THR A 593 -26.57 -11.25 2.04
CA THR A 593 -26.72 -12.68 1.70
C THR A 593 -27.90 -12.97 0.77
N ASN A 594 -28.84 -12.03 0.59
CA ASN A 594 -29.93 -12.15 -0.37
C ASN A 594 -29.50 -11.80 -1.81
N GLY A 595 -28.24 -11.43 -2.02
CA GLY A 595 -27.67 -11.09 -3.32
C GLY A 595 -27.53 -9.60 -3.59
N SER A 596 -28.09 -8.69 -2.78
CA SER A 596 -27.90 -7.24 -3.02
C SER A 596 -26.45 -6.81 -2.79
N GLY A 597 -26.02 -5.77 -3.53
CA GLY A 597 -24.66 -5.25 -3.50
C GLY A 597 -23.65 -6.14 -4.23
N PHE A 598 -22.38 -6.08 -3.82
CA PHE A 598 -21.28 -6.83 -4.39
C PHE A 598 -20.97 -8.11 -3.61
N LEU A 599 -20.52 -9.15 -4.31
CA LEU A 599 -19.86 -10.30 -3.69
C LEU A 599 -18.37 -9.97 -3.47
N LYS A 600 -17.88 -10.20 -2.25
CA LYS A 600 -16.48 -9.92 -1.88
C LYS A 600 -15.52 -10.89 -2.55
N ARG A 601 -14.47 -10.37 -3.20
CA ARG A 601 -13.31 -11.11 -3.69
C ARG A 601 -12.03 -10.42 -3.24
N TYR A 602 -11.72 -10.59 -1.95
CA TYR A 602 -10.57 -9.90 -1.35
C TYR A 602 -9.34 -10.79 -1.41
N SER A 603 -8.22 -10.21 -1.82
CA SER A 603 -6.92 -10.83 -1.90
C SER A 603 -5.88 -9.90 -1.30
N TYR A 604 -4.86 -10.49 -0.68
CA TYR A 604 -3.79 -9.73 -0.08
C TYR A 604 -2.68 -9.42 -1.07
N ASP A 605 -2.28 -8.15 -1.13
CA ASP A 605 -1.04 -7.79 -1.80
C ASP A 605 0.16 -8.07 -0.88
N ARG A 606 0.79 -9.23 -1.07
CA ARG A 606 2.00 -9.64 -0.35
C ARG A 606 3.17 -8.66 -0.49
N CYS A 607 3.19 -7.84 -1.53
CA CYS A 607 4.21 -6.82 -1.71
C CYS A 607 4.15 -5.77 -0.60
N ALA A 608 2.99 -5.53 0.01
CA ALA A 608 2.79 -4.53 1.05
C ALA A 608 3.61 -4.78 2.34
N VAL A 609 4.05 -6.03 2.60
CA VAL A 609 4.98 -6.34 3.70
C VAL A 609 6.38 -5.80 3.43
N GLN A 610 6.87 -5.98 2.20
CA GLN A 610 8.25 -5.66 1.83
C GLN A 610 8.39 -4.22 1.33
N ILE A 611 7.33 -3.72 0.70
CA ILE A 611 7.28 -2.45 0.01
C ILE A 611 5.93 -1.81 0.38
N PRO A 612 5.74 -1.36 1.63
CA PRO A 612 4.52 -0.69 2.02
C PRO A 612 4.34 0.63 1.23
N PRO A 613 3.11 1.15 1.11
CA PRO A 613 2.89 2.43 0.47
C PRO A 613 3.74 3.54 1.13
N PRO A 614 4.28 4.49 0.35
CA PRO A 614 5.14 5.54 0.91
C PRO A 614 4.40 6.34 1.96
N TYR A 615 4.99 6.51 3.14
CA TYR A 615 4.40 7.30 4.24
C TYR A 615 3.09 6.73 4.82
N PHE A 616 2.79 5.45 4.56
CA PHE A 616 1.61 4.81 5.14
C PHE A 616 1.75 4.62 6.66
N PRO A 617 0.66 4.70 7.45
CA PRO A 617 0.75 4.63 8.89
C PRO A 617 1.26 3.28 9.40
N THR A 618 1.86 3.34 10.58
CA THR A 618 2.46 2.20 11.28
C THR A 618 1.64 1.79 12.49
N THR A 619 1.71 0.52 12.85
CA THR A 619 1.00 -0.07 14.01
C THR A 619 1.57 0.39 15.36
N GLY A 620 2.69 1.12 15.36
CA GLY A 620 3.45 1.48 16.56
C GLY A 620 4.34 0.34 17.08
N ARG A 621 4.23 -0.87 16.52
CA ARG A 621 5.09 -1.99 16.86
C ARG A 621 6.38 -1.95 16.05
N PHE A 622 7.47 -2.36 16.68
CA PHE A 622 8.80 -2.47 16.11
C PHE A 622 9.17 -3.93 15.83
N LEU A 623 9.72 -4.15 14.64
CA LEU A 623 10.31 -5.39 14.17
C LEU A 623 11.83 -5.24 14.06
N ASP A 624 12.55 -6.36 14.13
CA ASP A 624 14.00 -6.36 13.96
C ASP A 624 14.33 -6.05 12.50
N ASN A 625 15.28 -5.14 12.26
CA ASN A 625 15.79 -4.85 10.93
C ASN A 625 17.24 -5.35 10.78
N ARG A 626 18.18 -4.73 11.50
CA ARG A 626 19.61 -5.01 11.35
C ARG A 626 20.36 -4.90 12.67
N TYR A 627 21.33 -5.80 12.86
CA TYR A 627 22.30 -5.68 13.94
C TYR A 627 23.60 -5.03 13.47
N ALA A 628 24.21 -4.22 14.34
CA ALA A 628 25.56 -3.72 14.19
C ALA A 628 26.32 -3.86 15.53
N GLU A 629 27.54 -4.38 15.48
CA GLU A 629 28.47 -4.38 16.60
C GLU A 629 29.27 -3.06 16.57
N LEU A 630 29.41 -2.42 17.72
CA LEU A 630 30.07 -1.11 17.85
C LEU A 630 31.35 -1.25 18.68
N ASP A 631 32.42 -0.56 18.27
CA ASP A 631 33.67 -0.55 19.03
C ASP A 631 33.49 0.13 20.39
N PRO A 632 33.67 -0.60 21.51
CA PRO A 632 33.55 -0.02 22.85
C PRO A 632 34.58 1.08 23.14
N GLY A 633 35.75 1.05 22.49
CA GLY A 633 36.85 1.99 22.73
C GLY A 633 36.55 3.43 22.28
N GLN A 634 35.68 3.59 21.27
CA GLN A 634 35.30 4.90 20.71
C GLN A 634 33.82 5.23 20.92
N PHE A 635 33.11 4.45 21.73
CA PHE A 635 31.67 4.60 21.86
C PHE A 635 31.28 5.88 22.62
N ASN A 636 30.51 6.72 21.93
CA ASN A 636 29.79 7.85 22.50
C ASN A 636 28.35 7.83 21.98
N ILE A 637 27.38 7.67 22.88
CA ILE A 637 25.97 7.52 22.51
C ILE A 637 25.40 8.75 21.79
N SER A 638 25.82 9.96 22.19
CA SER A 638 25.36 11.20 21.58
C SER A 638 25.87 11.35 20.14
N GLN A 639 27.16 11.09 19.92
CA GLN A 639 27.76 11.13 18.58
C GLN A 639 27.16 10.05 17.67
N LEU A 640 26.89 8.85 18.22
CA LEU A 640 26.22 7.79 17.48
C LEU A 640 24.85 8.27 16.98
N PHE A 641 23.94 8.72 17.85
CA PHE A 641 22.61 9.14 17.41
C PHE A 641 22.63 10.41 16.55
N GLN A 642 23.61 11.30 16.70
CA GLN A 642 23.83 12.40 15.75
C GLN A 642 24.17 11.88 14.35
N SER A 643 25.04 10.86 14.24
CA SER A 643 25.40 10.26 12.95
C SER A 643 24.27 9.44 12.31
N LEU A 644 23.34 8.92 13.12
CA LEU A 644 22.20 8.11 12.66
C LEU A 644 20.95 8.94 12.37
N SER A 645 20.92 10.20 12.81
CA SER A 645 19.81 11.10 12.51
C SER A 645 19.81 11.42 11.02
N PRO A 646 18.66 11.34 10.33
CA PRO A 646 18.59 11.75 8.93
C PRO A 646 18.95 13.25 8.83
N ASN A 647 19.92 13.58 7.99
CA ASN A 647 20.11 14.97 7.57
C ASN A 647 18.84 15.39 6.82
N PHE A 648 18.01 16.23 7.44
CA PHE A 648 16.75 16.70 6.90
C PHE A 648 16.94 17.59 5.68
#